data_AF-A0A9P3F9X0-F1
#
_entry.id   AF-A0A9P3F9X0-F1
#
_cell.length_a   1.000
_cell.length_b   1.000
_cell.length_c   1.000
_cell.angle_alpha   90.00
_cell.angle_beta   90.00
_cell.angle_gamma   90.00
#
_symmetry.space_group_name_H-M   'P 1'
#
loop_
_entity.id
_entity.type
_entity.pdbx_description
1 polymer ?
#
loop_
_entity_poly.entity_id
_entity_poly.type
_entity_poly.pdbx_seq_one_letter_code
_entity_poly.pdbx_strand_id
1 'polypeptide(L)'
;MEPEDLTDPDLKAAIAASLRDLHDNGADPVDEPQQNVVDLTAESDDDEVIPVFPKSKSVIGSDTDADEDGGDVEDEDNEDEDLKRAIALSLQDSEDTEKNSPDPSHGNKEHGPPPETESSAADRAPSQPSGLLGLNRKQMEEERLARIAKRKADDVEAIDHRQAKYSKNESNQLARQSSSGLVSTEYASKIGVPQARYESAKSKPDLPNPSRTPAVQFPKGVVKKTYAHYRPRTGDDITIEEVFQSSDLELAVLSSFLWDMEWLFSKIDTKRTRFLLVMQAKDELTKRQYEAETASMSNLRLCFPPMEGQVNCMHSKLMLLFHPRYLRIVGPTANLTPYDWGEMGGVMENSAFLIDLPRKATTTAVGSKTAFEEDLVYFLRASTLHDNIISRFDEYDFSQTSHIMLVHTIGGSHTGNAWRRTGYCGLGRAVNALGLRTSKPINIDFVTSSIGSLTDEFLRSIYLASQGDDGITDFTLRTSKTFPARNPNDTDQLIHKNTAEEWKDRFRVYFPSQTTIEQSQGGPDCAGTICFQSRWYESPKFPRHVLRDCKSRRPGLLMHNKILFMRPDEPIRLPNNALCQGWAYVGSANLSESAWGRLVQDKTTKQPKLNCRNWECGVLVPVLDRADSSDKVSNNISGKGANESADMLDVFKGTVPVPMTVPGQRYGPGLKPWFF
;
A
#
# COMPACT_ATOMS: atom_id res chain seq x y z
N MET A 1 -10.16 -61.80 6.04
CA MET A 1 -10.90 -61.41 7.25
C MET A 1 -11.77 -60.26 6.83
N GLU A 2 -13.08 -60.49 6.72
CA GLU A 2 -14.05 -59.41 6.54
C GLU A 2 -14.09 -58.50 7.77
N PRO A 3 -14.72 -57.32 7.66
CA PRO A 3 -16.01 -57.23 8.35
C PRO A 3 -17.10 -56.41 7.63
N GLU A 4 -18.31 -56.83 7.98
CA GLU A 4 -19.64 -56.28 7.79
C GLU A 4 -19.82 -54.91 8.47
N ASP A 5 -20.59 -53.99 7.85
CA ASP A 5 -21.83 -53.41 8.37
C ASP A 5 -22.17 -52.08 7.66
N LEU A 6 -23.14 -52.15 6.75
CA LEU A 6 -23.81 -51.02 6.10
C LEU A 6 -25.30 -51.35 5.99
N THR A 7 -26.07 -51.14 7.05
CA THR A 7 -27.55 -51.09 6.96
C THR A 7 -28.17 -50.30 8.12
N ASP A 8 -28.38 -49.00 7.92
CA ASP A 8 -29.42 -48.28 8.66
C ASP A 8 -30.67 -48.14 7.74
N PRO A 9 -31.78 -48.83 8.07
CA PRO A 9 -33.02 -48.82 7.28
C PRO A 9 -33.84 -47.52 7.42
N ASP A 10 -33.62 -46.69 8.44
CA ASP A 10 -34.39 -45.45 8.64
C ASP A 10 -33.94 -44.33 7.69
N LEU A 11 -32.65 -44.31 7.35
CA LEU A 11 -32.08 -43.38 6.39
C LEU A 11 -32.61 -43.63 4.96
N LYS A 12 -32.88 -44.89 4.60
CA LYS A 12 -33.50 -45.25 3.31
C LYS A 12 -34.99 -44.90 3.25
N ALA A 13 -35.70 -44.97 4.38
CA ALA A 13 -37.12 -44.59 4.46
C ALA A 13 -37.32 -43.07 4.32
N ALA A 14 -36.44 -42.26 4.92
CA ALA A 14 -36.50 -40.80 4.83
C ALA A 14 -36.22 -40.27 3.41
N ILE A 15 -35.26 -40.88 2.70
CA ILE A 15 -34.93 -40.52 1.31
C ILE A 15 -36.07 -40.90 0.35
N ALA A 16 -36.76 -42.02 0.61
CA ALA A 16 -37.89 -42.48 -0.21
C ALA A 16 -39.21 -41.69 0.02
N ALA A 17 -39.35 -41.00 1.16
CA ALA A 17 -40.48 -40.12 1.45
C ALA A 17 -40.31 -38.73 0.83
N SER A 18 -39.08 -38.20 0.81
CA SER A 18 -38.79 -36.86 0.26
C SER A 18 -38.84 -36.80 -1.28
N LEU A 19 -38.71 -37.94 -1.96
CA LEU A 19 -38.76 -38.03 -3.42
C LEU A 19 -40.18 -38.22 -4.01
N ARG A 20 -41.23 -38.32 -3.18
CA ARG A 20 -42.63 -38.46 -3.66
C ARG A 20 -43.39 -37.14 -3.80
N ASP A 21 -42.92 -36.04 -3.22
CA ASP A 21 -43.63 -34.75 -3.27
C ASP A 21 -43.22 -33.84 -4.44
N LEU A 22 -42.50 -34.36 -5.43
CA LEU A 22 -41.95 -33.57 -6.54
C LEU A 22 -42.40 -33.97 -7.96
N HIS A 23 -43.32 -34.94 -8.13
CA HIS A 23 -43.86 -35.30 -9.45
C HIS A 23 -45.31 -35.82 -9.38
N ASP A 24 -46.29 -34.92 -9.52
CA ASP A 24 -47.65 -35.10 -10.09
C ASP A 24 -48.52 -33.91 -9.59
N ASN A 25 -49.25 -33.09 -10.37
CA ASN A 25 -49.57 -32.97 -11.79
C ASN A 25 -50.08 -31.52 -12.01
N GLY A 26 -49.81 -30.92 -13.17
CA GLY A 26 -50.32 -29.60 -13.57
C GLY A 26 -51.57 -29.65 -14.47
N ALA A 27 -52.36 -28.57 -14.49
CA ALA A 27 -53.09 -28.01 -15.65
C ALA A 27 -53.86 -26.70 -15.28
N ASP A 28 -53.67 -25.64 -16.07
CA ASP A 28 -54.29 -24.28 -16.06
C ASP A 28 -55.76 -24.23 -16.60
N PRO A 29 -56.48 -23.08 -16.80
CA PRO A 29 -56.21 -21.64 -16.53
C PRO A 29 -57.40 -20.79 -15.93
N VAL A 30 -57.18 -19.46 -15.76
CA VAL A 30 -58.07 -18.28 -16.01
C VAL A 30 -58.43 -17.33 -14.82
N ASP A 31 -58.19 -16.02 -15.08
CA ASP A 31 -58.74 -14.73 -14.56
C ASP A 31 -58.32 -14.06 -13.22
N GLU A 32 -57.95 -12.77 -13.37
CA GLU A 32 -57.80 -11.65 -12.40
C GLU A 32 -59.15 -11.15 -11.81
N PRO A 33 -59.25 -10.05 -10.99
CA PRO A 33 -58.43 -9.48 -9.90
C PRO A 33 -59.28 -9.05 -8.65
N GLN A 34 -58.64 -8.53 -7.57
CA GLN A 34 -59.11 -7.52 -6.54
C GLN A 34 -58.62 -7.89 -5.11
N GLN A 35 -57.80 -7.08 -4.42
CA GLN A 35 -58.03 -5.83 -3.67
C GLN A 35 -58.44 -6.03 -2.18
N ASN A 36 -57.73 -5.31 -1.28
CA ASN A 36 -58.11 -4.89 0.10
C ASN A 36 -58.10 -5.97 1.22
N VAL A 37 -57.77 -5.77 2.51
CA VAL A 37 -57.43 -4.62 3.38
C VAL A 37 -57.19 -5.19 4.82
N VAL A 38 -56.16 -4.68 5.53
CA VAL A 38 -56.15 -4.27 6.97
C VAL A 38 -56.22 -5.32 8.12
N ASP A 39 -55.06 -5.50 8.77
CA ASP A 39 -54.69 -5.03 10.13
C ASP A 39 -55.12 -5.75 11.44
N LEU A 40 -54.23 -5.59 12.44
CA LEU A 40 -54.38 -5.53 13.89
C LEU A 40 -54.10 -6.76 14.80
N THR A 41 -52.97 -6.65 15.50
CA THR A 41 -52.82 -6.60 17.00
C THR A 41 -52.35 -7.80 17.83
N ALA A 42 -51.59 -7.42 18.87
CA ALA A 42 -51.16 -8.07 20.12
C ALA A 42 -49.81 -8.83 20.06
N GLU A 43 -48.71 -8.36 20.69
CA GLU A 43 -48.39 -8.30 22.15
C GLU A 43 -48.70 -9.63 22.87
N SER A 44 -47.89 -10.25 23.73
CA SER A 44 -46.62 -9.99 24.41
C SER A 44 -46.14 -11.36 24.99
N ASP A 45 -44.92 -11.36 25.50
CA ASP A 45 -44.37 -12.19 26.58
C ASP A 45 -43.33 -13.28 26.26
N ASP A 46 -42.28 -13.14 27.07
CA ASP A 46 -41.00 -13.83 27.15
C ASP A 46 -41.10 -15.33 27.42
N ASP A 47 -40.15 -16.09 26.88
CA ASP A 47 -39.56 -17.22 27.59
C ASP A 47 -38.10 -17.43 27.14
N GLU A 48 -37.19 -17.32 28.11
CA GLU A 48 -35.78 -17.67 27.99
C GLU A 48 -35.62 -19.17 27.70
N VAL A 49 -34.92 -19.53 26.62
CA VAL A 49 -34.47 -20.91 26.39
C VAL A 49 -32.96 -20.95 26.14
N ILE A 50 -32.31 -21.69 27.03
CA ILE A 50 -30.87 -21.96 27.17
C ILE A 50 -30.33 -22.70 25.94
N PRO A 51 -29.24 -22.23 25.28
CA PRO A 51 -28.55 -23.03 24.27
C PRO A 51 -27.62 -24.06 24.93
N VAL A 52 -27.99 -25.34 24.78
CA VAL A 52 -27.16 -26.50 25.09
C VAL A 52 -26.08 -26.65 24.00
N PHE A 53 -24.81 -26.68 24.39
CA PHE A 53 -23.68 -26.99 23.50
C PHE A 53 -23.52 -28.49 23.28
N PRO A 54 -23.37 -28.97 22.03
CA PRO A 54 -22.64 -30.20 21.76
C PRO A 54 -21.18 -29.89 21.45
N LYS A 55 -20.29 -30.34 22.34
CA LYS A 55 -18.85 -30.47 22.08
C LYS A 55 -18.67 -31.55 21.02
N SER A 56 -17.95 -31.24 19.94
CA SER A 56 -17.33 -32.26 19.10
C SER A 56 -15.84 -31.95 18.94
N LYS A 57 -15.04 -32.77 19.62
CA LYS A 57 -13.64 -33.02 19.28
C LYS A 57 -13.63 -33.74 17.94
N SER A 58 -12.81 -33.29 17.00
CA SER A 58 -12.30 -34.18 15.96
C SER A 58 -10.81 -33.92 15.78
N VAL A 59 -10.05 -34.96 16.12
CA VAL A 59 -8.62 -35.14 15.90
C VAL A 59 -8.53 -36.14 14.75
N ILE A 60 -8.00 -35.71 13.61
CA ILE A 60 -7.39 -36.54 12.55
C ILE A 60 -6.32 -35.60 11.97
N GLY A 61 -5.02 -35.77 12.14
CA GLY A 61 -4.26 -37.01 12.14
C GLY A 61 -3.79 -37.28 10.70
N SER A 62 -2.78 -36.55 10.23
CA SER A 62 -1.99 -36.97 9.07
C SER A 62 -0.54 -37.11 9.51
N ASP A 63 -0.16 -38.35 9.73
CA ASP A 63 1.21 -38.80 9.82
C ASP A 63 1.97 -38.34 8.56
N THR A 64 3.10 -37.68 8.75
CA THR A 64 4.20 -37.70 7.79
C THR A 64 5.45 -38.12 8.53
N ASP A 65 5.87 -39.34 8.21
CA ASP A 65 7.13 -39.93 8.61
C ASP A 65 8.32 -39.05 8.22
N ALA A 66 9.31 -39.09 9.10
CA ALA A 66 10.65 -38.60 8.89
C ALA A 66 11.30 -39.26 7.66
N ASP A 67 12.04 -38.47 6.87
CA ASP A 67 13.49 -38.64 6.76
C ASP A 67 14.12 -37.57 5.84
N GLU A 68 15.08 -36.86 6.44
CA GLU A 68 16.36 -36.32 5.94
C GLU A 68 16.46 -35.79 4.49
N ASP A 69 16.26 -34.47 4.32
CA ASP A 69 17.28 -33.60 3.71
C ASP A 69 17.13 -32.18 4.29
N GLY A 70 18.23 -31.62 4.80
CA GLY A 70 18.23 -30.40 5.61
C GLY A 70 17.94 -29.13 4.80
N GLY A 71 16.85 -28.45 5.14
CA GLY A 71 16.58 -27.08 4.71
C GLY A 71 15.41 -26.51 5.50
N ASP A 72 15.68 -25.47 6.30
CA ASP A 72 14.73 -24.77 7.17
C ASP A 72 13.46 -24.34 6.40
N VAL A 73 12.29 -24.90 6.76
CA VAL A 73 10.96 -24.48 6.27
C VAL A 73 10.12 -23.85 7.39
N GLU A 74 10.66 -23.68 8.60
CA GLU A 74 9.90 -23.19 9.76
C GLU A 74 9.65 -21.66 9.76
N ASP A 75 10.28 -20.89 8.87
CA ASP A 75 10.19 -19.42 8.89
C ASP A 75 9.02 -18.84 8.08
N GLU A 76 8.34 -19.66 7.27
CA GLU A 76 7.37 -19.18 6.27
C GLU A 76 5.98 -18.84 6.84
N ASP A 77 5.53 -19.49 7.91
CA ASP A 77 4.20 -19.28 8.54
C ASP A 77 4.17 -18.07 9.49
N ASN A 78 5.33 -17.56 9.89
CA ASN A 78 5.47 -16.50 10.88
C ASN A 78 5.32 -15.08 10.32
N GLU A 79 5.33 -14.90 9.00
CA GLU A 79 5.02 -13.61 8.37
C GLU A 79 3.51 -13.27 8.49
N ASP A 80 2.66 -14.29 8.62
CA ASP A 80 1.21 -14.23 8.49
C ASP A 80 0.51 -13.67 9.74
N GLU A 81 0.98 -14.05 10.93
CA GLU A 81 0.44 -13.55 12.21
C GLU A 81 0.91 -12.13 12.53
N ASP A 82 2.11 -11.77 12.08
CA ASP A 82 2.72 -10.48 12.41
C ASP A 82 2.17 -9.35 11.55
N LEU A 83 1.83 -9.62 10.28
CA LEU A 83 1.11 -8.65 9.43
C LEU A 83 -0.29 -8.37 10.00
N LYS A 84 -0.98 -9.38 10.52
CA LYS A 84 -2.27 -9.21 11.21
C LYS A 84 -2.13 -8.35 12.47
N ARG A 85 -1.03 -8.53 13.22
CA ARG A 85 -0.75 -7.74 14.43
C ARG A 85 -0.46 -6.27 14.11
N ALA A 86 0.25 -5.98 13.02
CA ALA A 86 0.49 -4.62 12.56
C ALA A 86 -0.81 -3.91 12.09
N ILE A 87 -1.72 -4.65 11.45
CA ILE A 87 -3.05 -4.16 11.06
C ILE A 87 -3.89 -3.82 12.31
N ALA A 88 -3.90 -4.70 13.31
CA ALA A 88 -4.71 -4.51 14.52
C ALA A 88 -4.31 -3.27 15.33
N LEU A 89 -3.00 -2.97 15.41
CA LEU A 89 -2.50 -1.78 16.11
C LEU A 89 -2.75 -0.49 15.33
N SER A 90 -2.60 -0.51 14.00
CA SER A 90 -2.90 0.65 13.14
C SER A 90 -4.38 1.08 13.20
N LEU A 91 -5.29 0.16 13.51
CA LEU A 91 -6.73 0.42 13.71
C LEU A 91 -7.08 0.96 15.09
N GLN A 92 -6.23 0.77 16.11
CA GLN A 92 -6.47 1.30 17.47
C GLN A 92 -6.02 2.76 17.59
N ASP A 93 -4.92 3.14 16.93
CA ASP A 93 -4.38 4.51 17.00
C ASP A 93 -5.23 5.55 16.25
N SER A 94 -6.22 5.11 15.47
CA SER A 94 -7.15 5.98 14.74
C SER A 94 -8.34 6.46 15.58
N GLU A 95 -8.62 5.86 16.76
CA GLU A 95 -9.80 6.20 17.58
C GLU A 95 -9.49 7.11 18.79
N ASP A 96 -8.21 7.25 19.21
CA ASP A 96 -7.86 7.87 20.51
C ASP A 96 -7.28 9.30 20.48
N THR A 97 -7.31 10.01 19.35
CA THR A 97 -6.79 11.41 19.26
C THR A 97 -7.87 12.47 19.01
N GLU A 98 -8.91 12.51 19.85
CA GLU A 98 -9.68 13.73 20.11
C GLU A 98 -9.90 13.94 21.61
N LYS A 99 -8.90 14.54 22.27
CA LYS A 99 -9.00 15.56 23.35
C LYS A 99 -7.70 15.59 24.13
N ASN A 100 -6.94 16.68 23.98
CA ASN A 100 -6.39 17.47 25.09
C ASN A 100 -5.39 18.50 24.56
N SER A 101 -5.66 19.77 24.81
CA SER A 101 -4.67 20.86 24.74
C SER A 101 -4.10 21.10 26.15
N PRO A 102 -2.81 21.44 26.29
CA PRO A 102 -2.39 22.18 27.48
C PRO A 102 -1.63 23.47 27.14
N ASP A 103 -2.01 24.54 27.84
CA ASP A 103 -1.27 25.79 27.97
C ASP A 103 -0.30 25.67 29.19
N PRO A 104 0.87 26.35 29.22
CA PRO A 104 1.94 26.06 30.17
C PRO A 104 1.96 27.03 31.37
N SER A 105 2.37 26.55 32.54
CA SER A 105 2.82 27.43 33.62
C SER A 105 3.99 26.85 34.42
N HIS A 106 5.01 27.70 34.56
CA HIS A 106 6.27 27.58 35.29
C HIS A 106 6.21 27.11 36.75
N GLY A 107 7.31 26.50 37.22
CA GLY A 107 7.70 26.56 38.64
C GLY A 107 8.85 25.61 39.05
N ASN A 108 10.09 26.12 39.03
CA ASN A 108 11.28 25.50 39.65
C ASN A 108 11.10 25.23 41.15
N LYS A 109 11.72 24.14 41.66
CA LYS A 109 12.70 24.19 42.78
C LYS A 109 13.36 22.84 43.08
N GLU A 110 14.62 22.94 43.47
CA GLU A 110 15.62 21.89 43.71
C GLU A 110 15.60 21.31 45.15
N HIS A 111 16.33 20.18 45.28
CA HIS A 111 17.16 19.70 46.41
C HIS A 111 16.54 18.91 47.58
N GLY A 112 17.06 17.69 47.80
CA GLY A 112 17.27 17.09 49.13
C GLY A 112 17.20 15.55 49.20
N PRO A 113 18.09 14.84 49.93
CA PRO A 113 18.54 13.46 49.65
C PRO A 113 17.82 12.33 50.44
N PRO A 114 18.12 11.03 50.18
CA PRO A 114 17.38 9.89 50.72
C PRO A 114 18.02 9.28 51.98
N PRO A 115 17.33 8.37 52.68
CA PRO A 115 17.98 7.37 53.52
C PRO A 115 17.76 5.94 53.01
N GLU A 116 18.84 5.16 53.07
CA GLU A 116 18.92 3.71 52.95
C GLU A 116 18.46 3.03 54.26
N THR A 117 17.92 1.80 54.20
CA THR A 117 18.56 0.54 54.71
C THR A 117 17.59 -0.66 54.83
N GLU A 118 18.09 -1.81 54.34
CA GLU A 118 18.01 -3.19 54.87
C GLU A 118 16.64 -3.93 54.95
N SER A 119 16.40 -4.99 54.19
CA SER A 119 16.87 -6.40 54.24
C SER A 119 15.95 -7.35 55.04
N SER A 120 15.46 -8.41 54.39
CA SER A 120 15.34 -9.77 54.93
C SER A 120 14.72 -10.73 53.90
N ALA A 121 15.16 -11.99 53.94
CA ALA A 121 14.82 -13.08 53.03
C ALA A 121 14.23 -14.29 53.80
N ALA A 122 13.71 -15.27 53.02
CA ALA A 122 13.19 -16.63 53.34
C ALA A 122 11.64 -16.73 53.44
N ASP A 123 10.90 -17.72 52.91
CA ASP A 123 11.21 -19.03 52.29
C ASP A 123 9.98 -19.62 51.52
N ARG A 124 10.22 -20.43 50.47
CA ARG A 124 9.44 -21.58 49.84
C ARG A 124 8.07 -21.47 49.08
N ALA A 125 8.14 -21.59 47.73
CA ALA A 125 7.44 -22.41 46.67
C ALA A 125 5.98 -22.98 46.81
N PRO A 126 5.30 -23.47 45.72
CA PRO A 126 5.25 -23.11 44.28
C PRO A 126 3.80 -22.92 43.70
N SER A 127 3.60 -22.21 42.58
CA SER A 127 2.45 -22.44 41.66
C SER A 127 2.65 -21.76 40.29
N GLN A 128 2.32 -22.49 39.21
CA GLN A 128 2.13 -21.95 37.86
C GLN A 128 0.64 -21.54 37.63
N PRO A 129 0.21 -21.22 36.39
CA PRO A 129 0.19 -19.89 35.77
C PRO A 129 -1.25 -19.39 35.61
N SER A 130 -1.56 -18.18 36.08
CA SER A 130 -2.89 -17.59 35.85
C SER A 130 -2.94 -16.91 34.48
N GLY A 131 -3.48 -17.64 33.49
CA GLY A 131 -4.02 -17.03 32.27
C GLY A 131 -5.26 -16.20 32.59
N LEU A 132 -5.27 -14.94 32.15
CA LEU A 132 -6.40 -14.02 32.30
C LEU A 132 -6.97 -13.71 30.91
N LEU A 133 -7.92 -14.54 30.48
CA LEU A 133 -8.84 -14.28 29.37
C LEU A 133 -10.21 -13.99 29.99
N GLY A 134 -10.78 -12.82 29.70
CA GLY A 134 -12.19 -12.54 29.93
C GLY A 134 -12.49 -11.17 30.53
N LEU A 135 -12.48 -10.12 29.70
CA LEU A 135 -13.21 -8.89 30.01
C LEU A 135 -14.45 -8.82 29.11
N ASN A 136 -15.61 -8.79 29.77
CA ASN A 136 -16.95 -8.89 29.19
C ASN A 136 -17.33 -7.62 28.40
N ARG A 137 -17.43 -7.77 27.08
CA ARG A 137 -17.93 -6.75 26.12
C ARG A 137 -19.32 -6.19 26.48
N LYS A 138 -20.13 -6.97 27.21
CA LYS A 138 -21.49 -6.58 27.64
C LYS A 138 -21.49 -5.47 28.72
N GLN A 139 -20.50 -5.47 29.63
CA GLN A 139 -20.42 -4.45 30.68
C GLN A 139 -20.03 -3.07 30.13
N MET A 140 -19.24 -3.01 29.06
CA MET A 140 -18.90 -1.74 28.40
C MET A 140 -20.08 -1.14 27.63
N GLU A 141 -20.98 -1.95 27.06
CA GLU A 141 -22.18 -1.44 26.39
C GLU A 141 -23.25 -0.97 27.38
N GLU A 142 -23.42 -1.65 28.51
CA GLU A 142 -24.29 -1.20 29.59
C GLU A 142 -23.80 0.13 30.18
N GLU A 143 -22.48 0.28 30.35
CA GLU A 143 -21.88 1.54 30.81
C GLU A 143 -22.01 2.66 29.76
N ARG A 144 -21.92 2.34 28.46
CA ARG A 144 -22.16 3.28 27.36
C ARG A 144 -23.61 3.75 27.32
N LEU A 145 -24.57 2.84 27.47
CA LEU A 145 -26.01 3.15 27.49
C LEU A 145 -26.40 3.94 28.74
N ALA A 146 -25.81 3.65 29.90
CA ALA A 146 -26.03 4.42 31.13
C ALA A 146 -25.52 5.87 31.02
N ARG A 147 -24.39 6.09 30.33
CA ARG A 147 -23.87 7.46 30.07
C ARG A 147 -24.74 8.25 29.09
N ILE A 148 -25.39 7.59 28.14
CA ILE A 148 -26.33 8.23 27.20
C ILE A 148 -27.67 8.54 27.88
N ALA A 149 -28.16 7.65 28.73
CA ALA A 149 -29.39 7.88 29.51
C ALA A 149 -29.23 9.07 30.48
N LYS A 150 -28.07 9.21 31.12
CA LYS A 150 -27.77 10.32 32.03
C LYS A 150 -27.75 11.68 31.33
N ARG A 151 -27.29 11.73 30.07
CA ARG A 151 -27.31 12.95 29.24
C ARG A 151 -28.70 13.32 28.71
N LYS A 152 -29.61 12.35 28.57
CA LYS A 152 -31.01 12.63 28.16
C LYS A 152 -31.92 13.02 29.33
N ALA A 153 -31.53 12.74 30.58
CA ALA A 153 -32.27 13.16 31.77
C ALA A 153 -31.98 14.62 32.18
N ASP A 154 -30.79 15.14 31.87
CA ASP A 154 -30.36 16.50 32.27
C ASP A 154 -30.89 17.63 31.34
N ASP A 155 -31.51 17.29 30.20
CA ASP A 155 -31.94 18.26 29.18
C ASP A 155 -33.45 18.62 29.21
N VAL A 156 -34.20 18.14 30.23
CA VAL A 156 -35.66 18.39 30.36
C VAL A 156 -36.04 19.28 31.55
N GLU A 157 -35.10 19.65 32.42
CA GLU A 157 -35.37 20.54 33.58
C GLU A 157 -34.57 21.85 33.53
N ALA A 158 -34.91 22.77 32.62
CA ALA A 158 -34.65 24.21 32.80
C ALA A 158 -35.42 25.07 31.77
N ILE A 159 -36.73 25.22 31.96
CA ILE A 159 -37.52 26.30 31.34
C ILE A 159 -38.10 27.19 32.47
N ASP A 160 -37.85 28.51 32.32
CA ASP A 160 -38.52 29.68 32.91
C ASP A 160 -38.05 30.28 34.27
N HIS A 161 -37.35 31.44 34.24
CA HIS A 161 -37.90 32.80 34.48
C HIS A 161 -36.81 33.89 34.74
N ARG A 162 -36.83 34.93 33.87
CA ARG A 162 -36.55 36.40 33.97
C ARG A 162 -35.85 36.96 35.24
N GLN A 163 -34.93 37.95 35.17
CA GLN A 163 -35.14 39.34 34.69
C GLN A 163 -33.83 40.17 34.45
N ALA A 164 -33.93 40.96 33.37
CA ALA A 164 -33.32 42.24 32.97
C ALA A 164 -32.31 43.03 33.83
N LYS A 165 -31.28 43.58 33.15
CA LYS A 165 -31.03 45.04 33.10
C LYS A 165 -30.18 45.46 31.87
N TYR A 166 -30.64 46.53 31.24
CA TYR A 166 -30.13 47.20 30.05
C TYR A 166 -28.83 48.00 30.29
N SER A 167 -27.97 48.09 29.27
CA SER A 167 -27.46 49.38 28.79
C SER A 167 -27.03 49.30 27.33
N LYS A 168 -27.20 50.44 26.66
CA LYS A 168 -27.46 50.64 25.23
C LYS A 168 -26.36 51.51 24.62
N ASN A 169 -26.34 51.52 23.28
CA ASN A 169 -25.73 52.46 22.34
C ASN A 169 -24.31 52.11 21.83
N GLU A 170 -23.94 52.39 20.60
CA GLU A 170 -24.57 52.45 19.26
C GLU A 170 -23.38 52.80 18.33
N SER A 171 -23.32 52.11 17.18
CA SER A 171 -22.80 52.53 15.88
C SER A 171 -21.99 53.83 15.72
N ASN A 172 -20.84 53.74 15.02
CA ASN A 172 -20.66 54.50 13.78
C ASN A 172 -19.53 53.93 12.89
N GLN A 173 -19.89 53.62 11.65
CA GLN A 173 -18.98 53.47 10.51
C GLN A 173 -18.59 54.85 9.98
N LEU A 174 -17.32 55.03 9.59
CA LEU A 174 -16.92 56.02 8.59
C LEU A 174 -15.76 55.47 7.76
N ALA A 175 -15.95 55.54 6.44
CA ALA A 175 -15.00 55.20 5.41
C ALA A 175 -13.88 56.26 5.27
N ARG A 176 -12.67 55.83 4.86
CA ARG A 176 -11.98 56.26 3.62
C ARG A 176 -10.47 55.98 3.64
N GLN A 177 -10.01 55.37 2.54
CA GLN A 177 -8.84 55.73 1.72
C GLN A 177 -7.42 55.62 2.30
N SER A 178 -6.71 54.62 1.76
CA SER A 178 -5.39 54.69 1.13
C SER A 178 -4.38 55.74 1.62
N SER A 179 -3.24 55.29 2.14
CA SER A 179 -1.93 55.70 1.60
C SER A 179 -0.78 54.83 2.14
N SER A 180 0.12 54.55 1.21
CA SER A 180 1.47 54.01 1.34
C SER A 180 2.32 54.71 2.40
N GLY A 181 3.17 53.95 3.10
CA GLY A 181 4.24 54.51 3.91
C GLY A 181 5.20 53.43 4.43
N LEU A 182 6.28 53.20 3.69
CA LEU A 182 7.50 52.52 4.15
C LEU A 182 8.11 53.29 5.33
N VAL A 183 8.51 52.59 6.39
CA VAL A 183 9.52 53.07 7.34
C VAL A 183 10.45 51.93 7.72
N SER A 184 11.71 52.08 7.29
CA SER A 184 12.86 51.29 7.72
C SER A 184 13.24 51.60 9.15
N THR A 185 13.69 50.59 9.90
CA THR A 185 14.59 50.76 11.05
C THR A 185 15.60 49.62 11.08
N GLU A 186 16.83 49.96 10.71
CA GLU A 186 18.05 49.22 11.04
C GLU A 186 18.47 49.49 12.50
N TYR A 187 19.50 48.74 12.95
CA TYR A 187 20.14 48.63 14.29
C TYR A 187 19.51 47.51 15.17
N ALA A 188 20.22 46.47 15.61
CA ALA A 188 21.65 46.29 15.78
C ALA A 188 22.07 44.80 15.69
N SER A 189 23.21 44.59 15.05
CA SER A 189 23.97 43.33 15.00
C SER A 189 24.75 43.11 16.31
N LYS A 190 24.83 41.86 16.77
CA LYS A 190 26.03 41.19 17.33
C LYS A 190 25.64 39.85 17.95
N ILE A 191 26.03 38.74 17.31
CA ILE A 191 26.68 37.53 17.86
C ILE A 191 26.94 36.63 16.64
N GLY A 192 28.21 36.31 16.41
CA GLY A 192 28.68 35.61 15.21
C GLY A 192 28.49 34.10 15.30
N VAL A 193 27.94 33.52 14.24
CA VAL A 193 27.98 32.08 13.94
C VAL A 193 28.42 31.93 12.47
N PRO A 194 29.32 31.00 12.10
CA PRO A 194 29.88 30.95 10.75
C PRO A 194 28.82 30.59 9.71
N GLN A 195 28.60 31.50 8.76
CA GLN A 195 27.60 31.36 7.70
C GLN A 195 28.16 30.52 6.55
N ALA A 196 27.64 29.31 6.37
CA ALA A 196 27.82 28.54 5.15
C ALA A 196 27.29 29.37 3.96
N ARG A 197 28.04 29.40 2.85
CA ARG A 197 27.63 30.03 1.59
C ARG A 197 26.31 29.42 1.11
N TYR A 198 25.20 30.09 1.38
CA TYR A 198 23.98 29.94 0.61
C TYR A 198 24.18 30.74 -0.69
N GLU A 199 24.57 30.04 -1.76
CA GLU A 199 24.40 30.60 -3.10
C GLU A 199 22.89 30.79 -3.33
N SER A 200 22.52 32.04 -3.60
CA SER A 200 21.15 32.42 -3.92
C SER A 200 20.72 31.68 -5.19
N ALA A 201 19.90 30.65 -5.02
CA ALA A 201 19.34 29.89 -6.13
C ALA A 201 18.47 30.84 -6.96
N LYS A 202 18.83 31.02 -8.24
CA LYS A 202 17.96 31.63 -9.25
C LYS A 202 16.59 30.97 -9.16
N SER A 203 15.53 31.77 -8.98
CA SER A 203 14.14 31.32 -8.91
C SER A 203 13.83 30.42 -10.10
N LYS A 204 13.52 29.14 -9.82
CA LYS A 204 12.94 28.25 -10.81
C LYS A 204 11.57 28.82 -11.21
N PRO A 205 11.13 28.64 -12.47
CA PRO A 205 9.73 28.87 -12.78
C PRO A 205 8.89 27.88 -11.95
N ASP A 206 7.99 28.39 -11.11
CA ASP A 206 7.04 27.56 -10.37
C ASP A 206 6.22 26.74 -11.37
N LEU A 207 6.19 25.41 -11.19
CA LEU A 207 5.28 24.56 -11.95
C LEU A 207 3.85 24.90 -11.53
N PRO A 208 2.88 24.97 -12.45
CA PRO A 208 1.50 25.18 -12.07
C PRO A 208 1.05 24.02 -11.17
N ASN A 209 0.41 24.35 -10.06
CA ASN A 209 -0.18 23.35 -9.18
C ASN A 209 -1.25 22.55 -9.93
N PRO A 210 -1.40 21.24 -9.66
CA PRO A 210 -2.52 20.46 -10.16
C PRO A 210 -3.86 21.12 -9.81
N SER A 211 -4.85 20.97 -10.70
CA SER A 211 -6.17 21.55 -10.50
C SER A 211 -7.20 20.51 -10.11
N ARG A 212 -8.11 20.88 -9.19
CA ARG A 212 -9.31 20.11 -8.85
C ARG A 212 -10.37 20.19 -9.96
N THR A 213 -10.26 21.15 -10.87
CA THR A 213 -11.17 21.29 -12.00
C THR A 213 -10.96 20.14 -12.99
N PRO A 214 -12.03 19.43 -13.39
CA PRO A 214 -11.93 18.32 -14.32
C PRO A 214 -11.40 18.72 -15.68
N ALA A 215 -10.26 18.16 -16.02
CA ALA A 215 -9.58 18.30 -17.29
C ALA A 215 -8.48 17.26 -17.41
N VAL A 216 -8.13 16.93 -18.64
CA VAL A 216 -6.90 16.22 -18.97
C VAL A 216 -5.72 17.13 -18.60
N GLN A 217 -5.00 16.79 -17.54
CA GLN A 217 -3.83 17.52 -17.04
C GLN A 217 -2.53 16.76 -17.27
N PHE A 218 -2.58 15.42 -17.23
CA PHE A 218 -1.40 14.55 -17.31
C PHE A 218 -1.49 13.55 -18.47
N PRO A 219 -1.62 14.00 -19.73
CA PRO A 219 -1.83 13.11 -20.88
C PRO A 219 -0.65 12.16 -21.15
N LYS A 220 0.55 12.47 -20.66
CA LYS A 220 1.78 11.67 -20.88
C LYS A 220 2.26 10.89 -19.66
N GLY A 221 1.47 10.92 -18.59
CA GLY A 221 1.89 10.42 -17.28
C GLY A 221 2.75 11.42 -16.51
N VAL A 222 2.66 11.39 -15.18
CA VAL A 222 3.53 12.14 -14.26
C VAL A 222 3.65 11.38 -12.94
N VAL A 223 4.77 11.57 -12.23
CA VAL A 223 4.89 11.17 -10.82
C VAL A 223 4.92 12.42 -9.94
N LYS A 224 4.05 12.46 -8.93
CA LYS A 224 3.94 13.56 -7.95
C LYS A 224 4.18 13.01 -6.54
N LYS A 225 4.69 13.86 -5.65
CA LYS A 225 4.67 13.58 -4.21
C LYS A 225 3.25 13.81 -3.69
N THR A 226 2.82 13.09 -2.66
CA THR A 226 1.59 13.49 -1.97
C THR A 226 1.79 14.83 -1.28
N TYR A 227 0.71 15.62 -1.21
CA TYR A 227 0.64 16.79 -0.36
C TYR A 227 1.09 16.45 1.08
N ALA A 228 1.63 17.45 1.77
CA ALA A 228 1.94 17.35 3.18
C ALA A 228 1.64 18.69 3.86
N HIS A 229 0.86 18.66 4.93
CA HIS A 229 0.48 19.84 5.69
C HIS A 229 1.72 20.64 6.13
N TYR A 230 1.58 21.97 6.15
CA TYR A 230 2.66 22.92 6.43
C TYR A 230 3.84 22.92 5.45
N ARG A 231 3.82 22.15 4.35
CA ARG A 231 4.86 22.20 3.32
C ARG A 231 4.43 23.13 2.17
N PRO A 232 5.34 23.99 1.67
CA PRO A 232 5.06 24.82 0.50
C PRO A 232 4.73 23.95 -0.71
N ARG A 233 3.70 24.35 -1.45
CA ARG A 233 3.33 23.73 -2.72
C ARG A 233 4.10 24.37 -3.86
N THR A 234 4.85 23.58 -4.61
CA THR A 234 5.72 24.07 -5.71
C THR A 234 5.36 23.46 -7.07
N GLY A 235 4.16 22.88 -7.17
CA GLY A 235 3.64 22.22 -8.36
C GLY A 235 4.19 20.79 -8.57
N ASP A 236 5.02 20.27 -7.68
CA ASP A 236 5.56 18.91 -7.73
C ASP A 236 4.89 17.93 -6.74
N ASP A 237 3.88 18.42 -6.02
CA ASP A 237 2.99 17.67 -5.13
C ASP A 237 1.55 17.59 -5.67
N ILE A 238 0.71 16.75 -5.06
CA ILE A 238 -0.70 16.57 -5.40
C ILE A 238 -1.55 16.24 -4.16
N THR A 239 -2.73 16.85 -4.02
CA THR A 239 -3.72 16.49 -2.98
C THR A 239 -4.68 15.40 -3.47
N ILE A 240 -5.34 14.68 -2.56
CA ILE A 240 -6.32 13.65 -2.95
C ILE A 240 -7.49 14.22 -3.76
N GLU A 241 -7.94 15.45 -3.47
CA GLU A 241 -9.04 16.09 -4.22
C GLU A 241 -8.61 16.47 -5.65
N GLU A 242 -7.33 16.81 -5.85
CA GLU A 242 -6.75 17.05 -7.17
C GLU A 242 -6.58 15.77 -7.97
N VAL A 243 -6.37 14.63 -7.28
CA VAL A 243 -6.42 13.30 -7.89
C VAL A 243 -7.83 13.00 -8.36
N PHE A 244 -8.83 13.14 -7.48
CA PHE A 244 -10.22 12.75 -7.77
C PHE A 244 -10.96 13.66 -8.73
N GLN A 245 -10.66 14.96 -8.76
CA GLN A 245 -11.41 15.94 -9.58
C GLN A 245 -12.92 15.73 -9.47
N SER A 246 -13.42 15.71 -8.23
CA SER A 246 -14.69 15.06 -7.88
C SER A 246 -15.93 15.62 -8.59
N SER A 247 -15.89 16.86 -9.12
CA SER A 247 -17.05 17.58 -9.63
C SER A 247 -17.70 16.99 -10.90
N ASP A 248 -17.03 16.11 -11.64
CA ASP A 248 -17.64 15.38 -12.78
C ASP A 248 -17.32 13.88 -12.78
N LEU A 249 -16.74 13.35 -11.69
CA LEU A 249 -16.39 11.94 -11.57
C LEU A 249 -17.66 11.06 -11.63
N GLU A 250 -17.69 10.09 -12.55
CA GLU A 250 -18.86 9.22 -12.78
C GLU A 250 -18.71 7.85 -12.08
N LEU A 251 -17.49 7.32 -12.06
CA LEU A 251 -17.16 6.02 -11.47
C LEU A 251 -15.73 6.07 -10.93
N ALA A 252 -15.58 5.69 -9.66
CA ALA A 252 -14.31 5.45 -9.01
C ALA A 252 -14.15 3.95 -8.74
N VAL A 253 -13.19 3.31 -9.42
CA VAL A 253 -12.70 1.98 -9.03
C VAL A 253 -11.47 2.18 -8.18
N LEU A 254 -11.51 1.76 -6.92
CA LEU A 254 -10.46 2.02 -5.95
C LEU A 254 -9.94 0.71 -5.36
N SER A 255 -8.63 0.59 -5.23
CA SER A 255 -7.97 -0.46 -4.45
C SER A 255 -7.00 0.20 -3.47
N SER A 256 -6.98 -0.30 -2.25
CA SER A 256 -6.10 0.12 -1.16
C SER A 256 -5.99 -1.01 -0.14
N PHE A 257 -4.96 -0.96 0.70
CA PHE A 257 -4.81 -1.88 1.82
C PHE A 257 -5.53 -1.36 3.07
N LEU A 258 -5.28 -0.11 3.46
CA LEU A 258 -6.01 0.57 4.53
C LEU A 258 -6.99 1.61 3.98
N TRP A 259 -8.11 1.77 4.68
CA TRP A 259 -9.25 2.59 4.28
C TRP A 259 -9.75 3.41 5.45
N ASP A 260 -9.85 4.72 5.27
CA ASP A 260 -10.68 5.59 6.09
C ASP A 260 -11.89 5.99 5.23
N MET A 261 -13.03 5.32 5.46
CA MET A 261 -14.22 5.44 4.61
C MET A 261 -14.92 6.79 4.79
N GLU A 262 -14.93 7.33 6.00
CA GLU A 262 -15.49 8.65 6.28
C GLU A 262 -14.67 9.73 5.58
N TRP A 263 -13.35 9.70 5.75
CA TRP A 263 -12.44 10.60 5.05
C TRP A 263 -12.60 10.46 3.54
N LEU A 264 -12.52 9.25 2.98
CA LEU A 264 -12.63 9.00 1.54
C LEU A 264 -13.91 9.60 0.95
N PHE A 265 -15.06 9.32 1.58
CA PHE A 265 -16.35 9.82 1.11
C PHE A 265 -16.55 11.31 1.35
N SER A 266 -15.81 11.93 2.28
CA SER A 266 -15.76 13.40 2.39
C SER A 266 -15.07 14.08 1.20
N LYS A 267 -14.19 13.37 0.47
CA LYS A 267 -13.41 13.92 -0.66
C LYS A 267 -14.12 13.81 -2.01
N ILE A 268 -15.18 13.01 -2.11
CA ILE A 268 -15.87 12.69 -3.36
C ILE A 268 -17.35 13.02 -3.23
N ASP A 269 -17.97 13.51 -4.31
CA ASP A 269 -19.43 13.67 -4.37
C ASP A 269 -20.10 12.29 -4.46
N THR A 270 -20.49 11.75 -3.31
CA THR A 270 -21.11 10.42 -3.19
C THR A 270 -22.51 10.34 -3.77
N LYS A 271 -23.17 11.46 -4.07
CA LYS A 271 -24.50 11.45 -4.72
C LYS A 271 -24.39 11.23 -6.22
N ARG A 272 -23.33 11.74 -6.85
CA ARG A 272 -23.08 11.58 -8.30
C ARG A 272 -22.22 10.36 -8.61
N THR A 273 -21.22 10.09 -7.78
CA THR A 273 -20.17 9.11 -8.11
C THR A 273 -20.61 7.70 -7.75
N ARG A 274 -20.40 6.75 -8.67
CA ARG A 274 -20.48 5.32 -8.36
C ARG A 274 -19.13 4.81 -7.88
N PHE A 275 -19.13 3.85 -6.97
CA PHE A 275 -17.93 3.27 -6.39
C PHE A 275 -17.85 1.79 -6.67
N LEU A 276 -16.64 1.32 -6.97
CA LEU A 276 -16.29 -0.08 -6.94
C LEU A 276 -15.01 -0.23 -6.13
N LEU A 277 -15.12 -0.85 -4.95
CA LEU A 277 -13.99 -1.01 -4.04
C LEU A 277 -13.42 -2.42 -4.17
N VAL A 278 -12.15 -2.49 -4.56
CA VAL A 278 -11.39 -3.74 -4.65
C VAL A 278 -10.69 -3.95 -3.30
N MET A 279 -11.28 -4.81 -2.47
CA MET A 279 -10.93 -5.00 -1.06
C MET A 279 -10.46 -6.42 -0.78
N GLN A 280 -9.54 -6.61 0.17
CA GLN A 280 -9.21 -7.95 0.65
C GLN A 280 -10.35 -8.50 1.49
N ALA A 281 -10.69 -9.77 1.27
CA ALA A 281 -11.51 -10.56 2.18
C ALA A 281 -11.10 -12.02 2.04
N LYS A 282 -10.43 -12.57 3.06
CA LYS A 282 -9.81 -13.91 3.01
C LYS A 282 -10.85 -15.02 3.13
N ASP A 283 -11.86 -14.82 3.96
CA ASP A 283 -12.93 -15.78 4.22
C ASP A 283 -14.32 -15.23 3.85
N GLU A 284 -15.26 -16.15 3.70
CA GLU A 284 -16.63 -15.86 3.28
C GLU A 284 -17.42 -15.05 4.32
N LEU A 285 -17.09 -15.14 5.62
CA LEU A 285 -17.76 -14.36 6.66
C LEU A 285 -17.36 -12.88 6.53
N THR A 286 -16.07 -12.60 6.35
CA THR A 286 -15.57 -11.25 6.12
C THR A 286 -16.18 -10.62 4.85
N LYS A 287 -16.32 -11.39 3.76
CA LYS A 287 -17.00 -10.93 2.54
C LYS A 287 -18.45 -10.50 2.82
N ARG A 288 -19.23 -11.38 3.45
CA ARG A 288 -20.63 -11.11 3.80
C ARG A 288 -20.78 -9.95 4.77
N GLN A 289 -19.84 -9.79 5.70
CA GLN A 289 -19.82 -8.65 6.61
C GLN A 289 -19.70 -7.33 5.85
N TYR A 290 -18.71 -7.20 4.96
CA TYR A 290 -18.55 -5.98 4.15
C TYR A 290 -19.74 -5.72 3.22
N GLU A 291 -20.31 -6.78 2.64
CA GLU A 291 -21.54 -6.66 1.85
C GLU A 291 -22.72 -6.15 2.68
N ALA A 292 -22.89 -6.64 3.91
CA ALA A 292 -23.95 -6.20 4.81
C ALA A 292 -23.75 -4.73 5.26
N GLU A 293 -22.52 -4.35 5.62
CA GLU A 293 -22.17 -2.98 6.03
C GLU A 293 -22.40 -1.96 4.90
N THR A 294 -22.24 -2.39 3.66
CA THR A 294 -22.41 -1.53 2.47
C THR A 294 -23.76 -1.70 1.76
N ALA A 295 -24.65 -2.58 2.24
CA ALA A 295 -25.92 -2.91 1.58
C ALA A 295 -26.85 -1.71 1.35
N SER A 296 -26.77 -0.69 2.21
CA SER A 296 -27.56 0.54 2.09
C SER A 296 -27.05 1.51 1.00
N MET A 297 -25.82 1.31 0.52
CA MET A 297 -25.15 2.19 -0.44
C MET A 297 -25.38 1.71 -1.88
N SER A 298 -26.52 2.08 -2.47
CA SER A 298 -26.92 1.65 -3.82
C SER A 298 -25.93 1.98 -4.96
N ASN A 299 -25.05 2.97 -4.77
CA ASN A 299 -24.04 3.40 -5.71
C ASN A 299 -22.66 2.77 -5.47
N LEU A 300 -22.52 1.84 -4.51
CA LEU A 300 -21.27 1.17 -4.16
C LEU A 300 -21.35 -0.32 -4.47
N ARG A 301 -20.28 -0.86 -5.03
CA ARG A 301 -20.08 -2.31 -5.20
C ARG A 301 -18.71 -2.73 -4.65
N LEU A 302 -18.63 -3.97 -4.20
CA LEU A 302 -17.39 -4.58 -3.75
C LEU A 302 -16.86 -5.55 -4.80
N CYS A 303 -15.54 -5.69 -4.86
CA CYS A 303 -14.83 -6.68 -5.63
C CYS A 303 -13.76 -7.30 -4.73
N PHE A 304 -13.77 -8.62 -4.61
CA PHE A 304 -12.87 -9.34 -3.73
C PHE A 304 -11.90 -10.16 -4.59
N PRO A 305 -10.64 -9.72 -4.76
CA PRO A 305 -9.63 -10.52 -5.42
C PRO A 305 -9.48 -11.90 -4.75
N PRO A 306 -9.09 -12.93 -5.49
CA PRO A 306 -8.78 -14.25 -4.93
C PRO A 306 -7.70 -14.16 -3.83
N MET A 307 -8.02 -14.67 -2.64
CA MET A 307 -7.17 -14.64 -1.45
C MET A 307 -6.90 -16.05 -0.88
N GLU A 308 -7.14 -17.09 -1.68
CA GLU A 308 -7.04 -18.48 -1.24
C GLU A 308 -5.58 -18.96 -1.07
N GLY A 309 -5.39 -19.96 -0.21
CA GLY A 309 -4.08 -20.58 0.02
C GLY A 309 -3.08 -19.64 0.69
N GLN A 310 -1.89 -19.52 0.09
CA GLN A 310 -0.76 -18.73 0.61
C GLN A 310 -0.91 -17.21 0.41
N VAL A 311 -2.06 -16.73 -0.08
CA VAL A 311 -2.28 -15.30 -0.29
C VAL A 311 -2.64 -14.64 1.04
N ASN A 312 -1.92 -13.57 1.35
CA ASN A 312 -1.96 -12.90 2.63
C ASN A 312 -2.52 -11.49 2.55
N CYS A 313 -2.24 -10.77 1.46
CA CYS A 313 -2.52 -9.34 1.42
C CYS A 313 -2.97 -8.84 0.03
N MET A 314 -4.03 -8.02 -0.01
CA MET A 314 -4.34 -7.16 -1.16
C MET A 314 -3.67 -5.80 -0.96
N HIS A 315 -2.36 -5.71 -1.22
CA HIS A 315 -1.59 -4.50 -0.94
C HIS A 315 -1.57 -3.49 -2.10
N SER A 316 -2.07 -3.92 -3.26
CA SER A 316 -2.20 -3.11 -4.47
C SER A 316 -2.98 -1.83 -4.19
N LYS A 317 -2.47 -0.72 -4.71
CA LYS A 317 -3.15 0.58 -4.65
C LYS A 317 -3.31 1.07 -6.08
N LEU A 318 -4.55 1.19 -6.51
CA LEU A 318 -4.91 1.52 -7.88
C LEU A 318 -6.19 2.33 -7.87
N MET A 319 -6.24 3.41 -8.65
CA MET A 319 -7.47 4.16 -8.90
C MET A 319 -7.73 4.22 -10.41
N LEU A 320 -8.93 3.82 -10.83
CA LEU A 320 -9.46 4.04 -12.17
C LEU A 320 -10.63 5.02 -12.03
N LEU A 321 -10.40 6.25 -12.45
CA LEU A 321 -11.30 7.38 -12.26
C LEU A 321 -11.89 7.77 -13.62
N PHE A 322 -13.14 7.40 -13.83
CA PHE A 322 -13.84 7.62 -15.10
C PHE A 322 -14.56 8.97 -15.08
N HIS A 323 -14.08 9.89 -15.91
CA HIS A 323 -14.71 11.18 -16.19
C HIS A 323 -15.37 11.16 -17.57
N PRO A 324 -16.33 12.05 -17.87
CA PRO A 324 -17.05 12.06 -19.15
C PRO A 324 -16.13 12.15 -20.39
N ARG A 325 -14.97 12.79 -20.23
CA ARG A 325 -14.02 13.11 -21.31
C ARG A 325 -12.71 12.33 -21.25
N TYR A 326 -12.39 11.65 -20.15
CA TYR A 326 -11.12 10.95 -19.97
C TYR A 326 -11.19 9.92 -18.84
N LEU A 327 -10.30 8.94 -18.90
CA LEU A 327 -10.01 8.01 -17.81
C LEU A 327 -8.71 8.46 -17.15
N ARG A 328 -8.73 8.73 -15.85
CA ARG A 328 -7.53 8.93 -15.06
C ARG A 328 -7.13 7.63 -14.38
N ILE A 329 -5.90 7.18 -14.61
CA ILE A 329 -5.32 6.01 -13.95
C ILE A 329 -4.27 6.51 -12.95
N VAL A 330 -4.36 6.02 -11.71
CA VAL A 330 -3.48 6.43 -10.60
C VAL A 330 -2.89 5.20 -9.94
N GLY A 331 -1.57 5.16 -9.81
CA GLY A 331 -0.83 4.16 -9.03
C GLY A 331 -0.09 4.84 -7.88
N PRO A 332 -0.70 4.95 -6.68
CA PRO A 332 -0.06 5.56 -5.52
C PRO A 332 0.70 4.55 -4.67
N THR A 333 1.65 5.04 -3.88
CA THR A 333 2.27 4.29 -2.77
C THR A 333 1.41 4.37 -1.49
N ALA A 334 0.56 5.40 -1.40
CA ALA A 334 -0.32 5.74 -0.28
C ALA A 334 -1.58 4.87 -0.20
N ASN A 335 -1.97 4.49 1.02
CA ASN A 335 -3.32 4.05 1.35
C ASN A 335 -4.34 5.20 1.22
N LEU A 336 -5.62 4.87 1.28
CA LEU A 336 -6.72 5.83 1.28
C LEU A 336 -7.05 6.27 2.72
N THR A 337 -6.11 6.98 3.36
CA THR A 337 -6.25 7.54 4.71
C THR A 337 -5.71 8.99 4.75
N PRO A 338 -6.20 9.86 5.65
CA PRO A 338 -5.67 11.23 5.78
C PRO A 338 -4.19 11.26 6.14
N TYR A 339 -3.74 10.26 6.90
CA TYR A 339 -2.34 10.05 7.28
C TYR A 339 -1.42 9.97 6.06
N ASP A 340 -1.71 9.07 5.11
CA ASP A 340 -0.86 8.81 3.95
C ASP A 340 -0.88 9.93 2.90
N TRP A 341 -1.95 10.73 2.88
CA TRP A 341 -2.12 11.90 2.03
C TRP A 341 -1.70 13.22 2.70
N GLY A 342 -1.01 13.12 3.84
CA GLY A 342 -0.33 14.22 4.51
C GLY A 342 -1.26 15.24 5.16
N GLU A 343 -2.52 14.89 5.40
CA GLU A 343 -3.51 15.75 6.05
C GLU A 343 -3.40 15.73 7.59
N MET A 344 -2.83 14.66 8.16
CA MET A 344 -2.53 14.56 9.60
C MET A 344 -1.21 15.26 9.96
N GLY A 345 -1.19 16.59 9.90
CA GLY A 345 -0.03 17.38 10.31
C GLY A 345 1.20 17.27 9.39
N GLY A 346 1.08 16.57 8.26
CA GLY A 346 2.16 16.42 7.28
C GLY A 346 3.30 15.54 7.79
N VAL A 347 2.98 14.46 8.51
CA VAL A 347 3.96 13.53 9.09
C VAL A 347 4.46 12.47 8.12
N MET A 348 3.67 12.15 7.08
CA MET A 348 3.95 11.07 6.13
C MET A 348 4.03 11.56 4.68
N GLU A 349 5.02 11.06 3.94
CA GLU A 349 5.22 11.25 2.51
C GLU A 349 4.94 9.98 1.71
N ASN A 350 4.29 10.17 0.56
CA ASN A 350 4.05 9.14 -0.44
C ASN A 350 4.27 9.70 -1.85
N SER A 351 4.12 8.85 -2.87
CA SER A 351 4.15 9.25 -4.28
C SER A 351 2.97 8.68 -5.04
N ALA A 352 2.58 9.34 -6.12
CA ALA A 352 1.53 8.89 -7.01
C ALA A 352 1.95 9.07 -8.47
N PHE A 353 1.88 7.98 -9.24
CA PHE A 353 1.84 8.06 -10.69
C PHE A 353 0.41 8.39 -11.14
N LEU A 354 0.25 9.30 -12.12
CA LEU A 354 -1.03 9.65 -12.73
C LEU A 354 -0.90 9.73 -14.25
N ILE A 355 -1.88 9.22 -14.98
CA ILE A 355 -2.04 9.48 -16.41
C ILE A 355 -3.52 9.71 -16.78
N ASP A 356 -3.77 10.72 -17.60
CA ASP A 356 -5.11 11.09 -18.09
C ASP A 356 -5.26 10.65 -19.55
N LEU A 357 -6.09 9.64 -19.80
CA LEU A 357 -6.33 9.05 -21.11
C LEU A 357 -7.60 9.65 -21.72
N PRO A 358 -7.51 10.49 -22.77
CA PRO A 358 -8.68 11.10 -23.39
C PRO A 358 -9.64 10.05 -23.96
N ARG A 359 -10.93 10.35 -23.91
CA ARG A 359 -11.96 9.54 -24.59
C ARG A 359 -11.81 9.67 -26.10
N LYS A 360 -11.94 8.56 -26.84
CA LYS A 360 -11.85 8.52 -28.30
C LYS A 360 -13.03 9.28 -28.93
N ALA A 361 -12.74 10.08 -29.97
CA ALA A 361 -13.76 10.84 -30.69
C ALA A 361 -14.68 9.97 -31.57
N THR A 362 -14.26 8.75 -31.93
CA THR A 362 -15.04 7.82 -32.76
C THR A 362 -14.62 6.38 -32.45
N THR A 363 -15.58 5.48 -32.24
CA THR A 363 -15.39 4.07 -31.83
C THR A 363 -14.86 3.17 -32.95
N THR A 364 -14.25 3.72 -34.00
CA THR A 364 -14.16 3.07 -35.32
C THR A 364 -12.78 2.55 -35.71
N ALA A 365 -11.80 2.53 -34.81
CA ALA A 365 -10.56 1.79 -35.04
C ALA A 365 -10.08 1.10 -33.76
N VAL A 366 -10.08 -0.23 -33.77
CA VAL A 366 -9.34 -1.04 -32.80
C VAL A 366 -7.85 -0.88 -33.15
N GLY A 367 -7.21 0.15 -32.60
CA GLY A 367 -5.74 0.25 -32.59
C GLY A 367 -5.16 -0.92 -31.79
N SER A 368 -3.89 -1.26 -32.01
CA SER A 368 -3.24 -2.27 -31.16
C SER A 368 -3.21 -1.77 -29.71
N LYS A 369 -3.63 -2.62 -28.77
CA LYS A 369 -3.49 -2.34 -27.34
C LYS A 369 -2.01 -2.13 -27.02
N THR A 370 -1.70 -1.18 -26.16
CA THR A 370 -0.32 -1.02 -25.66
C THR A 370 -0.03 -2.13 -24.64
N ALA A 371 1.24 -2.47 -24.46
CA ALA A 371 1.64 -3.48 -23.46
C ALA A 371 1.15 -3.12 -22.04
N PHE A 372 1.13 -1.83 -21.71
CA PHE A 372 0.54 -1.32 -20.47
C PHE A 372 -0.96 -1.66 -20.35
N GLU A 373 -1.74 -1.42 -21.40
CA GLU A 373 -3.18 -1.74 -21.42
C GLU A 373 -3.40 -3.25 -21.27
N GLU A 374 -2.63 -4.06 -21.98
CA GLU A 374 -2.73 -5.52 -21.94
C GLU A 374 -2.48 -6.10 -20.54
N ASP A 375 -1.49 -5.57 -19.82
CA ASP A 375 -1.20 -6.00 -18.45
C ASP A 375 -2.17 -5.43 -17.42
N LEU A 376 -2.67 -4.21 -17.62
CA LEU A 376 -3.73 -3.68 -16.78
C LEU A 376 -5.00 -4.54 -16.89
N VAL A 377 -5.42 -4.88 -18.11
CA VAL A 377 -6.57 -5.77 -18.33
C VAL A 377 -6.33 -7.14 -17.70
N TYR A 378 -5.13 -7.70 -17.82
CA TYR A 378 -4.79 -8.98 -17.22
C TYR A 378 -4.87 -8.95 -15.69
N PHE A 379 -4.29 -7.93 -15.06
CA PHE A 379 -4.33 -7.74 -13.61
C PHE A 379 -5.77 -7.59 -13.10
N LEU A 380 -6.59 -6.77 -13.77
CA LEU A 380 -7.98 -6.52 -13.37
C LEU A 380 -8.88 -7.75 -13.55
N ARG A 381 -8.66 -8.55 -14.61
CA ARG A 381 -9.36 -9.83 -14.76
C ARG A 381 -8.97 -10.82 -13.68
N ALA A 382 -7.68 -10.90 -13.35
CA ALA A 382 -7.20 -11.75 -12.26
C ALA A 382 -7.81 -11.32 -10.91
N SER A 383 -7.96 -10.02 -10.67
CA SER A 383 -8.62 -9.49 -9.47
C SER A 383 -10.14 -9.67 -9.47
N THR A 384 -10.71 -10.32 -10.49
CA THR A 384 -12.16 -10.55 -10.70
C THR A 384 -12.97 -9.28 -10.93
N LEU A 385 -12.34 -8.20 -11.40
CA LEU A 385 -13.09 -7.01 -11.80
C LEU A 385 -14.01 -7.33 -12.98
N HIS A 386 -15.28 -6.93 -12.88
CA HIS A 386 -16.30 -7.26 -13.87
C HIS A 386 -15.94 -6.75 -15.28
N ASP A 387 -16.07 -7.62 -16.30
CA ASP A 387 -15.66 -7.32 -17.69
C ASP A 387 -16.35 -6.07 -18.28
N ASN A 388 -17.60 -5.78 -17.94
CA ASN A 388 -18.26 -4.51 -18.30
C ASN A 388 -17.44 -3.27 -17.94
N ILE A 389 -16.75 -3.25 -16.79
CA ILE A 389 -15.89 -2.11 -16.42
C ILE A 389 -14.62 -2.10 -17.27
N ILE A 390 -14.01 -3.27 -17.48
CA ILE A 390 -12.80 -3.44 -18.28
C ILE A 390 -13.05 -3.04 -19.74
N SER A 391 -14.21 -3.40 -20.30
CA SER A 391 -14.60 -3.07 -21.68
C SER A 391 -14.70 -1.56 -21.94
N ARG A 392 -14.94 -0.75 -20.89
CA ARG A 392 -14.93 0.72 -21.02
C ARG A 392 -13.55 1.25 -21.42
N PHE A 393 -12.46 0.51 -21.22
CA PHE A 393 -11.13 0.92 -21.66
C PHE A 393 -11.06 1.12 -23.18
N ASP A 394 -11.86 0.40 -23.95
CA ASP A 394 -11.92 0.55 -25.40
C ASP A 394 -12.43 1.95 -25.82
N GLU A 395 -13.11 2.68 -24.91
CA GLU A 395 -13.55 4.07 -25.11
C GLU A 395 -12.43 5.11 -24.99
N TYR A 396 -11.27 4.75 -24.42
CA TYR A 396 -10.18 5.69 -24.11
C TYR A 396 -8.92 5.42 -24.93
N ASP A 397 -8.16 6.47 -25.22
CA ASP A 397 -6.91 6.38 -25.96
C ASP A 397 -5.72 6.07 -25.04
N PHE A 398 -5.24 4.81 -25.11
CA PHE A 398 -4.06 4.33 -24.40
C PHE A 398 -2.74 4.61 -25.14
N SER A 399 -2.73 5.31 -26.28
CA SER A 399 -1.50 5.53 -27.08
C SER A 399 -0.36 6.19 -26.28
N GLN A 400 -0.69 7.04 -25.30
CA GLN A 400 0.28 7.70 -24.43
C GLN A 400 0.81 6.82 -23.29
N THR A 401 0.52 5.50 -23.29
CA THR A 401 1.14 4.56 -22.34
C THR A 401 2.25 3.73 -22.96
N SER A 402 2.58 3.92 -24.25
CA SER A 402 3.58 3.08 -24.96
C SER A 402 5.00 3.18 -24.40
N HIS A 403 5.32 4.22 -23.63
CA HIS A 403 6.64 4.45 -23.03
C HIS A 403 6.72 4.05 -21.55
N ILE A 404 5.65 3.49 -20.98
CA ILE A 404 5.58 3.04 -19.59
C ILE A 404 5.03 1.62 -19.53
N MET A 405 5.15 0.97 -18.37
CA MET A 405 4.65 -0.39 -18.20
C MET A 405 4.01 -0.59 -16.83
N LEU A 406 2.90 -1.31 -16.77
CA LEU A 406 2.34 -1.77 -15.50
C LEU A 406 3.18 -2.95 -15.01
N VAL A 407 3.63 -2.88 -13.76
CA VAL A 407 4.28 -3.99 -13.06
C VAL A 407 3.35 -4.41 -11.93
N HIS A 408 2.97 -5.69 -11.92
CA HIS A 408 2.03 -6.22 -10.94
C HIS A 408 2.51 -7.53 -10.33
N THR A 409 2.01 -7.80 -9.13
CA THR A 409 2.02 -9.11 -8.49
C THR A 409 0.59 -9.55 -8.29
N ILE A 410 0.30 -10.79 -8.64
CA ILE A 410 -1.01 -11.43 -8.48
C ILE A 410 -0.81 -12.50 -7.42
N GLY A 411 -1.62 -12.47 -6.34
CA GLY A 411 -1.53 -13.47 -5.28
C GLY A 411 -1.76 -14.89 -5.82
N GLY A 412 -0.99 -15.86 -5.32
CA GLY A 412 -1.21 -17.29 -5.57
C GLY A 412 0.02 -18.01 -6.13
N SER A 413 -0.23 -19.17 -6.72
CA SER A 413 0.77 -20.01 -7.39
C SER A 413 0.62 -19.91 -8.91
N HIS A 414 1.69 -19.55 -9.61
CA HIS A 414 1.68 -19.34 -11.06
C HIS A 414 2.57 -20.38 -11.74
N THR A 415 2.00 -21.15 -12.68
CA THR A 415 2.70 -22.22 -13.42
C THR A 415 2.64 -21.96 -14.93
N GLY A 416 3.26 -22.84 -15.73
CA GLY A 416 3.23 -22.74 -17.19
C GLY A 416 3.94 -21.48 -17.68
N ASN A 417 3.20 -20.58 -18.36
CA ASN A 417 3.72 -19.28 -18.78
C ASN A 417 3.29 -18.12 -17.86
N ALA A 418 2.35 -18.34 -16.94
CA ALA A 418 1.81 -17.29 -16.09
C ALA A 418 2.87 -16.72 -15.13
N TRP A 419 3.80 -17.55 -14.67
CA TRP A 419 4.88 -17.13 -13.76
C TRP A 419 5.78 -16.05 -14.37
N ARG A 420 5.95 -16.01 -15.70
CA ARG A 420 6.75 -14.98 -16.39
C ARG A 420 6.07 -13.60 -16.40
N ARG A 421 4.78 -13.53 -16.06
CA ARG A 421 3.98 -12.33 -16.27
C ARG A 421 3.88 -11.42 -15.05
N THR A 422 4.07 -11.98 -13.86
CA THR A 422 3.78 -11.32 -12.57
C THR A 422 4.99 -11.38 -11.64
N GLY A 423 4.98 -10.60 -10.55
CA GLY A 423 6.08 -10.55 -9.59
C GLY A 423 7.39 -10.04 -10.21
N TYR A 424 8.54 -10.44 -9.67
CA TYR A 424 9.84 -10.01 -10.19
C TYR A 424 10.13 -10.55 -11.61
N CYS A 425 9.57 -11.71 -11.95
CA CYS A 425 9.64 -12.23 -13.32
C CYS A 425 8.87 -11.29 -14.29
N GLY A 426 7.71 -10.80 -13.85
CA GLY A 426 6.94 -9.76 -14.53
C GLY A 426 7.66 -8.42 -14.66
N LEU A 427 8.45 -8.01 -13.65
CA LEU A 427 9.33 -6.84 -13.74
C LEU A 427 10.36 -7.00 -14.87
N GLY A 428 11.03 -8.16 -14.94
CA GLY A 428 11.98 -8.45 -16.01
C GLY A 428 11.35 -8.40 -17.41
N ARG A 429 10.15 -8.99 -17.55
CA ARG A 429 9.37 -8.89 -18.77
C ARG A 429 9.00 -7.44 -19.11
N ALA A 430 8.60 -6.64 -18.13
CA ALA A 430 8.25 -5.23 -18.31
C ALA A 430 9.45 -4.39 -18.80
N VAL A 431 10.62 -4.57 -18.20
CA VAL A 431 11.88 -3.95 -18.65
C VAL A 431 12.18 -4.35 -20.10
N ASN A 432 12.03 -5.63 -20.43
CA ASN A 432 12.26 -6.12 -21.80
C ASN A 432 11.25 -5.55 -22.82
N ALA A 433 9.97 -5.47 -22.46
CA ALA A 433 8.90 -4.95 -23.31
C ALA A 433 9.11 -3.49 -23.72
N LEU A 434 9.76 -2.69 -22.87
CA LEU A 434 10.14 -1.30 -23.16
C LEU A 434 11.47 -1.17 -23.91
N GLY A 435 12.13 -2.29 -24.26
CA GLY A 435 13.45 -2.28 -24.88
C GLY A 435 14.58 -1.84 -23.94
N LEU A 436 14.38 -1.97 -22.62
CA LEU A 436 15.31 -1.51 -21.59
C LEU A 436 16.25 -2.61 -21.07
N ARG A 437 16.24 -3.78 -21.70
CA ARG A 437 17.15 -4.88 -21.35
C ARG A 437 18.61 -4.44 -21.53
N THR A 438 19.44 -4.75 -20.55
CA THR A 438 20.88 -4.46 -20.59
C THR A 438 21.69 -5.59 -19.98
N SER A 439 22.85 -5.90 -20.58
CA SER A 439 23.85 -6.81 -19.99
C SER A 439 24.93 -6.06 -19.22
N LYS A 440 24.88 -4.72 -19.22
CA LYS A 440 25.82 -3.87 -18.48
C LYS A 440 25.43 -3.83 -17.00
N PRO A 441 26.40 -3.63 -16.09
CA PRO A 441 26.09 -3.43 -14.68
C PRO A 441 25.12 -2.27 -14.47
N ILE A 442 24.25 -2.43 -13.47
CA ILE A 442 23.26 -1.44 -13.07
C ILE A 442 23.45 -1.07 -11.60
N ASN A 443 22.85 0.04 -11.17
CA ASN A 443 22.78 0.46 -9.78
C ASN A 443 21.31 0.58 -9.38
N ILE A 444 20.96 0.01 -8.22
CA ILE A 444 19.62 0.05 -7.66
C ILE A 444 19.62 0.81 -6.34
N ASP A 445 18.70 1.76 -6.24
CA ASP A 445 18.40 2.51 -5.04
C ASP A 445 16.91 2.30 -4.72
N PHE A 446 16.61 1.46 -3.72
CA PHE A 446 15.24 1.04 -3.39
C PHE A 446 14.78 1.70 -2.09
N VAL A 447 13.77 2.58 -2.16
CA VAL A 447 13.07 3.15 -1.01
C VAL A 447 11.90 2.24 -0.66
N THR A 448 11.81 1.80 0.59
CA THR A 448 10.74 0.88 1.05
C THR A 448 10.31 1.23 2.47
N SER A 449 9.02 1.07 2.78
CA SER A 449 8.51 1.28 4.13
C SER A 449 8.42 -0.01 4.93
N SER A 450 8.57 -1.17 4.29
CA SER A 450 8.74 -2.44 4.97
C SER A 450 9.83 -3.28 4.32
N ILE A 451 10.52 -4.07 5.13
CA ILE A 451 11.57 -5.00 4.71
C ILE A 451 11.21 -6.40 5.21
N GLY A 452 11.16 -7.38 4.32
CA GLY A 452 11.01 -8.80 4.67
C GLY A 452 12.33 -9.47 5.06
N SER A 453 12.34 -10.81 5.14
CA SER A 453 13.56 -11.59 5.33
C SER A 453 14.44 -11.58 4.07
N LEU A 454 15.25 -10.52 3.89
CA LEU A 454 16.10 -10.37 2.72
C LEU A 454 17.25 -11.39 2.71
N THR A 455 17.54 -11.93 1.52
CA THR A 455 18.68 -12.81 1.27
C THR A 455 19.49 -12.32 0.07
N ASP A 456 20.75 -12.74 -0.02
CA ASP A 456 21.60 -12.50 -1.20
C ASP A 456 20.93 -13.00 -2.51
N GLU A 457 20.21 -14.12 -2.42
CA GLU A 457 19.50 -14.72 -3.56
C GLU A 457 18.35 -13.84 -4.04
N PHE A 458 17.52 -13.36 -3.11
CA PHE A 458 16.39 -12.50 -3.45
C PHE A 458 16.85 -11.14 -4.01
N LEU A 459 17.87 -10.51 -3.43
CA LEU A 459 18.37 -9.25 -3.97
C LEU A 459 19.01 -9.42 -5.36
N ARG A 460 19.70 -10.55 -5.60
CA ARG A 460 20.20 -10.89 -6.94
C ARG A 460 19.06 -11.08 -7.95
N SER A 461 17.95 -11.70 -7.57
CA SER A 461 16.81 -11.90 -8.48
C SER A 461 16.16 -10.56 -8.89
N ILE A 462 16.00 -9.62 -7.94
CA ILE A 462 15.52 -8.25 -8.24
C ILE A 462 16.53 -7.49 -9.12
N TYR A 463 17.83 -7.63 -8.86
CA TYR A 463 18.88 -7.03 -9.69
C TYR A 463 18.82 -7.53 -11.14
N LEU A 464 18.76 -8.85 -11.34
CA LEU A 464 18.65 -9.47 -12.66
C LEU A 464 17.33 -9.09 -13.36
N ALA A 465 16.20 -9.09 -12.64
CA ALA A 465 14.92 -8.62 -13.18
C ALA A 465 15.00 -7.16 -13.63
N SER A 466 15.73 -6.32 -12.88
CA SER A 466 15.95 -4.92 -13.25
C SER A 466 16.85 -4.76 -14.51
N GLN A 467 17.63 -5.78 -14.86
CA GLN A 467 18.33 -5.86 -16.15
C GLN A 467 17.45 -6.41 -17.29
N GLY A 468 16.24 -6.88 -16.97
CA GLY A 468 15.29 -7.49 -17.91
C GLY A 468 15.32 -9.01 -17.96
N ASP A 469 15.98 -9.69 -17.02
CA ASP A 469 15.93 -11.16 -16.87
C ASP A 469 14.54 -11.61 -16.43
N ASP A 470 14.02 -12.69 -17.01
CA ASP A 470 12.68 -13.21 -16.67
C ASP A 470 12.65 -14.03 -15.38
N GLY A 471 13.78 -14.16 -14.67
CA GLY A 471 13.95 -14.89 -13.43
C GLY A 471 14.66 -16.24 -13.57
N ILE A 472 14.88 -16.70 -14.81
CA ILE A 472 15.55 -17.97 -15.10
C ILE A 472 17.03 -17.95 -14.69
N THR A 473 17.70 -16.80 -14.78
CA THR A 473 19.13 -16.74 -14.44
C THR A 473 19.35 -17.04 -12.95
N ASP A 474 18.62 -16.37 -12.06
CA ASP A 474 18.71 -16.66 -10.61
C ASP A 474 18.23 -18.08 -10.27
N PHE A 475 17.12 -18.51 -10.88
CA PHE A 475 16.62 -19.87 -10.68
C PHE A 475 17.67 -20.94 -11.05
N THR A 476 18.39 -20.74 -12.15
CA THR A 476 19.47 -21.62 -12.59
C THR A 476 20.67 -21.56 -11.63
N LEU A 477 21.05 -20.37 -11.16
CA LEU A 477 22.12 -20.20 -10.18
C LEU A 477 21.86 -20.96 -8.88
N ARG A 478 20.60 -21.06 -8.45
CA ARG A 478 20.22 -21.78 -7.22
C ARG A 478 20.02 -23.28 -7.41
N THR A 479 19.62 -23.74 -8.60
CA THR A 479 19.21 -25.13 -8.83
C THR A 479 20.25 -25.97 -9.59
N SER A 480 21.13 -25.35 -10.38
CA SER A 480 22.16 -26.08 -11.12
C SER A 480 23.27 -26.58 -10.22
N LYS A 481 23.72 -27.83 -10.46
CA LYS A 481 24.86 -28.45 -9.77
C LYS A 481 26.19 -28.22 -10.50
N THR A 482 26.16 -27.81 -11.77
CA THR A 482 27.34 -27.64 -12.62
C THR A 482 27.36 -26.25 -13.25
N PHE A 483 28.56 -25.69 -13.39
CA PHE A 483 28.78 -24.37 -14.00
C PHE A 483 29.97 -24.41 -14.98
N PRO A 484 29.93 -23.66 -16.09
CA PRO A 484 28.82 -22.81 -16.53
C PRO A 484 27.57 -23.62 -16.91
N ALA A 485 26.41 -23.14 -16.51
CA ALA A 485 25.12 -23.74 -16.85
C ALA A 485 24.60 -23.11 -18.16
N ARG A 486 23.84 -23.85 -18.96
CA ARG A 486 23.19 -23.28 -20.15
C ARG A 486 21.92 -22.54 -19.72
N ASN A 487 21.67 -21.37 -20.31
CA ASN A 487 20.39 -20.68 -20.11
C ASN A 487 19.28 -21.50 -20.82
N PRO A 488 18.23 -21.93 -20.12
CA PRO A 488 17.08 -22.63 -20.72
C PRO A 488 16.38 -21.86 -21.84
N ASN A 489 16.41 -20.52 -21.80
CA ASN A 489 15.77 -19.66 -22.79
C ASN A 489 16.69 -19.34 -24.00
N ASP A 490 18.01 -19.50 -23.85
CA ASP A 490 19.01 -19.24 -24.89
C ASP A 490 20.20 -20.17 -24.69
N THR A 491 20.26 -21.25 -25.47
CA THR A 491 21.28 -22.29 -25.28
C THR A 491 22.70 -21.84 -25.60
N ASP A 492 22.85 -20.73 -26.32
CA ASP A 492 24.15 -20.14 -26.64
C ASP A 492 24.67 -19.24 -25.51
N GLN A 493 23.78 -18.82 -24.60
CA GLN A 493 24.12 -18.06 -23.41
C GLN A 493 24.49 -18.98 -22.24
N LEU A 494 25.72 -18.80 -21.73
CA LEU A 494 26.22 -19.50 -20.56
C LEU A 494 26.06 -18.65 -19.30
N ILE A 495 25.54 -19.27 -18.24
CA ILE A 495 25.41 -18.69 -16.90
C ILE A 495 26.58 -19.20 -16.06
N HIS A 496 27.46 -18.28 -15.67
CA HIS A 496 28.58 -18.58 -14.77
C HIS A 496 28.13 -18.45 -13.30
N LYS A 497 28.80 -19.17 -12.39
CA LYS A 497 28.43 -19.17 -10.96
C LYS A 497 28.45 -17.78 -10.32
N ASN A 498 29.33 -16.90 -10.82
CA ASN A 498 29.50 -15.52 -10.36
C ASN A 498 28.65 -14.50 -11.15
N THR A 499 27.70 -14.94 -11.97
CA THR A 499 26.84 -14.03 -12.74
C THR A 499 26.10 -13.09 -11.79
N ALA A 500 26.16 -11.80 -12.10
CA ALA A 500 25.58 -10.71 -11.32
C ALA A 500 26.17 -10.51 -9.91
N GLU A 501 27.30 -11.12 -9.54
CA GLU A 501 27.90 -10.92 -8.20
C GLU A 501 28.16 -9.45 -7.84
N GLU A 502 28.31 -8.57 -8.84
CA GLU A 502 28.47 -7.14 -8.64
C GLU A 502 27.24 -6.44 -7.99
N TRP A 503 26.08 -7.12 -7.89
CA TRP A 503 24.90 -6.58 -7.22
C TRP A 503 25.20 -6.13 -5.78
N LYS A 504 26.13 -6.82 -5.09
CA LYS A 504 26.49 -6.58 -3.67
C LYS A 504 26.95 -5.15 -3.41
N ASP A 505 27.68 -4.55 -4.35
CA ASP A 505 28.17 -3.18 -4.23
C ASP A 505 27.23 -2.15 -4.89
N ARG A 506 26.16 -2.62 -5.54
CA ARG A 506 25.33 -1.83 -6.46
C ARG A 506 23.86 -1.76 -6.06
N PHE A 507 23.45 -2.51 -5.04
CA PHE A 507 22.10 -2.49 -4.48
C PHE A 507 22.09 -1.75 -3.15
N ARG A 508 21.24 -0.73 -3.02
CA ARG A 508 21.09 0.11 -1.82
C ARG A 508 19.63 0.13 -1.42
N VAL A 509 19.36 -0.16 -0.14
CA VAL A 509 18.01 -0.21 0.42
C VAL A 509 17.86 0.90 1.44
N TYR A 510 16.95 1.83 1.19
CA TYR A 510 16.67 2.97 2.04
C TYR A 510 15.51 2.64 2.97
N PHE A 511 15.83 2.51 4.26
CA PHE A 511 14.87 2.30 5.34
C PHE A 511 15.26 3.18 6.55
N PRO A 512 14.32 3.74 7.33
CA PRO A 512 14.67 4.69 8.38
C PRO A 512 15.32 4.03 9.59
N SER A 513 16.28 4.73 10.19
CA SER A 513 16.84 4.36 11.50
C SER A 513 15.89 4.73 12.64
N GLN A 514 16.09 4.12 13.80
CA GLN A 514 15.39 4.49 15.03
C GLN A 514 15.52 5.99 15.31
N THR A 515 16.73 6.56 15.15
CA THR A 515 16.98 7.99 15.32
C THR A 515 16.21 8.84 14.31
N THR A 516 16.10 8.40 13.05
CA THR A 516 15.29 9.10 12.04
C THR A 516 13.81 9.14 12.43
N ILE A 517 13.27 8.04 12.99
CA ILE A 517 11.90 8.00 13.51
C ILE A 517 11.72 8.94 14.70
N GLU A 518 12.60 8.85 15.71
CA GLU A 518 12.55 9.67 16.93
C GLU A 518 12.66 11.18 16.64
N GLN A 519 13.40 11.56 15.59
CA GLN A 519 13.58 12.94 15.16
C GLN A 519 12.51 13.42 14.16
N SER A 520 11.60 12.54 13.74
CA SER A 520 10.52 12.91 12.83
C SER A 520 9.47 13.78 13.54
N GLN A 521 8.66 14.50 12.77
CA GLN A 521 7.66 15.42 13.30
C GLN A 521 6.59 14.71 14.15
N GLY A 522 6.26 13.47 13.81
CA GLY A 522 5.28 12.65 14.53
C GLY A 522 5.88 11.63 15.50
N GLY A 523 7.22 11.49 15.52
CA GLY A 523 7.90 10.51 16.36
C GLY A 523 7.51 9.05 16.07
N PRO A 524 7.79 8.14 17.02
CA PRO A 524 7.42 6.73 16.95
C PRO A 524 5.93 6.46 16.71
N ASP A 525 5.03 7.27 17.26
CA ASP A 525 3.58 7.10 17.15
C ASP A 525 3.08 7.24 15.70
N CYS A 526 3.86 7.93 14.85
CA CYS A 526 3.59 8.05 13.42
C CYS A 526 4.42 7.09 12.55
N ALA A 527 5.00 6.03 13.13
CA ALA A 527 5.78 5.04 12.39
C ALA A 527 5.03 3.71 12.17
N GLY A 528 3.72 3.67 12.44
CA GLY A 528 2.94 2.42 12.44
C GLY A 528 2.88 1.68 11.09
N THR A 529 3.13 2.40 9.99
CA THR A 529 3.18 1.84 8.63
C THR A 529 4.61 1.52 8.16
N ILE A 530 5.59 1.60 9.06
CA ILE A 530 7.01 1.37 8.79
C ILE A 530 7.44 0.11 9.53
N CYS A 531 7.51 -1.01 8.83
CA CYS A 531 7.57 -2.33 9.46
C CYS A 531 8.85 -3.07 9.09
N PHE A 532 9.68 -3.36 10.09
CA PHE A 532 10.83 -4.24 9.96
C PHE A 532 11.07 -5.00 11.26
N GLN A 533 11.35 -6.29 11.18
CA GLN A 533 11.52 -7.12 12.36
C GLN A 533 13.01 -7.30 12.71
N SER A 534 13.32 -7.19 14.00
CA SER A 534 14.69 -7.37 14.50
C SER A 534 15.26 -8.74 14.16
N ARG A 535 14.46 -9.82 14.28
CA ARG A 535 14.91 -11.19 13.97
C ARG A 535 15.45 -11.33 12.54
N TRP A 536 14.84 -10.65 11.56
CA TRP A 536 15.32 -10.67 10.17
C TRP A 536 16.61 -9.89 10.05
N TYR A 537 16.69 -8.71 10.65
CA TYR A 537 17.93 -7.93 10.67
C TYR A 537 19.07 -8.64 11.40
N GLU A 538 18.78 -9.42 12.43
CA GLU A 538 19.75 -10.16 13.25
C GLU A 538 20.18 -11.49 12.60
N SER A 539 19.44 -11.98 11.60
CA SER A 539 19.81 -13.18 10.84
C SER A 539 21.20 -13.06 10.20
N PRO A 540 22.05 -14.11 10.26
CA PRO A 540 23.35 -14.12 9.57
C PRO A 540 23.23 -13.98 8.05
N LYS A 541 22.11 -14.42 7.46
CA LYS A 541 21.86 -14.37 6.01
C LYS A 541 21.44 -12.99 5.51
N PHE A 542 21.05 -12.08 6.42
CA PHE A 542 20.55 -10.78 6.04
C PHE A 542 21.68 -9.87 5.51
N PRO A 543 21.56 -9.30 4.29
CA PRO A 543 22.62 -8.54 3.63
C PRO A 543 22.72 -7.09 4.17
N ARG A 544 23.07 -6.92 5.45
CA ARG A 544 23.07 -5.61 6.16
C ARG A 544 23.82 -4.49 5.44
N HIS A 545 24.85 -4.84 4.65
CA HIS A 545 25.67 -3.89 3.90
C HIS A 545 24.90 -3.04 2.87
N VAL A 546 23.72 -3.50 2.43
CA VAL A 546 22.88 -2.76 1.47
C VAL A 546 22.11 -1.63 2.12
N LEU A 547 21.90 -1.66 3.44
CA LEU A 547 21.01 -0.69 4.11
C LEU A 547 21.61 0.71 4.16
N ARG A 548 20.73 1.71 3.97
CA ARG A 548 20.99 3.14 4.04
C ARG A 548 19.88 3.81 4.85
N ASP A 549 20.24 4.73 5.75
CA ASP A 549 19.27 5.48 6.53
C ASP A 549 18.41 6.36 5.62
N CYS A 550 17.09 6.26 5.77
CA CYS A 550 16.11 6.86 4.88
C CYS A 550 15.55 8.15 5.49
N LYS A 551 16.14 9.30 5.14
CA LYS A 551 15.68 10.62 5.57
C LYS A 551 14.97 11.33 4.43
N SER A 552 13.77 11.85 4.68
CA SER A 552 13.04 12.61 3.66
C SER A 552 13.77 13.92 3.33
N ARG A 553 13.72 14.33 2.06
CA ARG A 553 14.13 15.68 1.62
C ARG A 553 13.16 16.76 2.10
N ARG A 554 11.96 16.38 2.54
CA ARG A 554 11.02 17.26 3.26
C ARG A 554 11.28 17.06 4.76
N PRO A 555 12.00 17.98 5.44
CA PRO A 555 12.48 17.76 6.80
C PRO A 555 11.37 17.36 7.76
N GLY A 556 11.63 16.38 8.62
CA GLY A 556 10.68 15.88 9.62
C GLY A 556 9.63 14.89 9.11
N LEU A 557 9.51 14.66 7.80
CA LEU A 557 8.57 13.67 7.26
C LEU A 557 9.18 12.26 7.29
N LEU A 558 8.33 11.31 7.62
CA LEU A 558 8.53 9.89 7.33
C LEU A 558 8.08 9.56 5.90
N MET A 559 8.44 8.38 5.42
CA MET A 559 8.14 7.93 4.05
C MET A 559 7.46 6.58 4.05
N HIS A 560 6.30 6.50 3.41
CA HIS A 560 5.57 5.27 3.14
C HIS A 560 5.68 4.87 1.64
N ASN A 561 6.70 5.41 0.97
CA ASN A 561 7.01 5.15 -0.43
C ASN A 561 7.54 3.73 -0.67
N LYS A 562 7.27 3.21 -1.88
CA LYS A 562 7.95 2.05 -2.46
C LYS A 562 8.40 2.42 -3.87
N ILE A 563 9.68 2.76 -4.00
CA ILE A 563 10.26 3.26 -5.24
C ILE A 563 11.60 2.58 -5.49
N LEU A 564 11.74 1.92 -6.64
CA LEU A 564 12.98 1.33 -7.10
C LEU A 564 13.54 2.23 -8.20
N PHE A 565 14.67 2.89 -7.95
CA PHE A 565 15.42 3.64 -8.96
C PHE A 565 16.51 2.76 -9.55
N MET A 566 16.53 2.59 -10.87
CA MET A 566 17.56 1.84 -11.60
C MET A 566 18.36 2.76 -12.51
N ARG A 567 19.69 2.73 -12.38
CA ARG A 567 20.63 3.46 -13.25
C ARG A 567 21.64 2.51 -13.89
N PRO A 568 21.69 2.37 -15.21
CA PRO A 568 22.74 1.60 -15.85
C PRO A 568 24.07 2.37 -15.86
N ASP A 569 25.21 1.66 -15.85
CA ASP A 569 26.53 2.30 -16.00
C ASP A 569 26.69 2.97 -17.38
N GLU A 570 25.97 2.47 -18.39
CA GLU A 570 25.90 3.00 -19.75
C GLU A 570 24.43 3.26 -20.14
N PRO A 571 24.09 4.43 -20.70
CA PRO A 571 22.73 4.71 -21.14
C PRO A 571 22.24 3.68 -22.16
N ILE A 572 20.98 3.24 -22.02
CA ILE A 572 20.39 2.21 -22.89
C ILE A 572 19.84 2.88 -24.15
N ARG A 573 20.33 2.47 -25.32
CA ARG A 573 19.83 2.97 -26.61
C ARG A 573 18.58 2.22 -27.03
N LEU A 574 17.47 2.93 -27.13
CA LEU A 574 16.19 2.39 -27.56
C LEU A 574 16.10 2.25 -29.10
N PRO A 575 15.19 1.40 -29.63
CA PRO A 575 14.99 1.21 -31.07
C PRO A 575 14.68 2.50 -31.84
N ASN A 576 14.06 3.48 -31.18
CA ASN A 576 13.74 4.79 -31.75
C ASN A 576 14.90 5.82 -31.62
N ASN A 577 16.12 5.36 -31.30
CA ASN A 577 17.32 6.16 -31.03
C ASN A 577 17.25 7.08 -29.80
N ALA A 578 16.19 7.04 -28.98
CA ALA A 578 16.22 7.69 -27.68
C ALA A 578 17.23 7.01 -26.75
N LEU A 579 17.82 7.78 -25.84
CA LEU A 579 18.68 7.25 -24.79
C LEU A 579 17.88 7.20 -23.48
N CYS A 580 17.84 6.03 -22.87
CA CYS A 580 17.31 5.85 -21.53
C CYS A 580 18.46 5.92 -20.52
N GLN A 581 18.42 6.94 -19.66
CA GLN A 581 19.45 7.19 -18.64
C GLN A 581 19.20 6.41 -17.35
N GLY A 582 18.03 5.81 -17.21
CA GLY A 582 17.57 5.07 -16.03
C GLY A 582 16.06 4.93 -16.04
N TRP A 583 15.51 4.14 -15.14
CA TRP A 583 14.05 4.02 -14.96
C TRP A 583 13.70 3.84 -13.49
N ALA A 584 12.46 4.13 -13.12
CA ALA A 584 11.97 3.91 -11.77
C ALA A 584 10.66 3.12 -11.76
N TYR A 585 10.51 2.19 -10.82
CA TYR A 585 9.21 1.63 -10.44
C TYR A 585 8.62 2.47 -9.31
N VAL A 586 7.34 2.83 -9.42
CA VAL A 586 6.56 3.53 -8.37
C VAL A 586 5.27 2.76 -8.14
N GLY A 587 5.04 2.28 -6.91
CA GLY A 587 3.84 1.50 -6.61
C GLY A 587 3.74 1.00 -5.17
N SER A 588 3.08 -0.14 -4.99
CA SER A 588 2.79 -0.69 -3.67
C SER A 588 3.85 -1.68 -3.14
N ALA A 589 4.64 -2.31 -4.00
CA ALA A 589 5.48 -3.44 -3.61
C ALA A 589 6.67 -3.05 -2.72
N ASN A 590 6.62 -3.45 -1.45
CA ASN A 590 7.79 -3.39 -0.55
C ASN A 590 8.89 -4.35 -1.02
N LEU A 591 10.10 -4.20 -0.46
CA LEU A 591 11.19 -5.13 -0.73
C LEU A 591 11.04 -6.41 0.12
N SER A 592 10.26 -7.37 -0.39
CA SER A 592 10.06 -8.70 0.22
C SER A 592 9.72 -9.76 -0.83
N GLU A 593 10.03 -11.04 -0.53
CA GLU A 593 9.59 -12.18 -1.36
C GLU A 593 8.06 -12.27 -1.42
N SER A 594 7.35 -11.87 -0.37
CA SER A 594 5.89 -11.87 -0.34
C SER A 594 5.28 -10.91 -1.38
N ALA A 595 5.91 -9.75 -1.59
CA ALA A 595 5.48 -8.75 -2.57
C ALA A 595 5.92 -9.07 -4.01
N TRP A 596 7.12 -9.60 -4.21
CA TRP A 596 7.69 -9.83 -5.55
C TRP A 596 7.63 -11.29 -6.02
N GLY A 597 7.37 -12.22 -5.11
CA GLY A 597 7.32 -13.65 -5.34
C GLY A 597 8.69 -14.34 -5.35
N ARG A 598 8.64 -15.68 -5.27
CA ARG A 598 9.80 -16.57 -5.36
C ARG A 598 9.58 -17.63 -6.42
N LEU A 599 10.48 -17.70 -7.40
CA LEU A 599 10.45 -18.75 -8.43
C LEU A 599 11.08 -20.02 -7.87
N VAL A 600 10.31 -21.09 -7.82
CA VAL A 600 10.73 -22.39 -7.28
C VAL A 600 10.52 -23.49 -8.30
N GLN A 601 11.13 -24.64 -8.07
CA GLN A 601 10.86 -25.82 -8.87
C GLN A 601 9.62 -26.52 -8.30
N ASP A 602 8.61 -26.70 -9.13
CA ASP A 602 7.43 -27.45 -8.73
C ASP A 602 7.80 -28.92 -8.46
N LYS A 603 7.43 -29.44 -7.29
CA LYS A 603 7.85 -30.78 -6.85
C LYS A 603 7.33 -31.89 -7.77
N THR A 604 6.13 -31.70 -8.34
CA THR A 604 5.44 -32.70 -9.16
C THR A 604 5.86 -32.62 -10.62
N THR A 605 5.76 -31.44 -11.22
CA THR A 605 6.01 -31.24 -12.66
C THR A 605 7.48 -31.00 -12.98
N LYS A 606 8.31 -30.71 -11.96
CA LYS A 606 9.71 -30.27 -12.10
C LYS A 606 9.89 -29.00 -12.94
N GLN A 607 8.81 -28.29 -13.25
CA GLN A 607 8.80 -27.03 -14.00
C GLN A 607 8.89 -25.82 -13.04
N PRO A 608 9.30 -24.64 -13.53
CA PRO A 608 9.26 -23.42 -12.74
C PRO A 608 7.84 -23.04 -12.31
N LYS A 609 7.69 -22.59 -11.06
CA LYS A 609 6.48 -22.07 -10.46
C LYS A 609 6.79 -20.84 -9.63
N LEU A 610 6.10 -19.72 -9.87
CA LEU A 610 6.25 -18.51 -9.05
C LEU A 610 5.16 -18.50 -7.98
N ASN A 611 5.58 -18.41 -6.72
CA ASN A 611 4.69 -18.23 -5.58
C ASN A 611 4.69 -16.75 -5.18
N CYS A 612 3.51 -16.15 -5.07
CA CYS A 612 3.31 -14.77 -4.63
C CYS A 612 2.31 -14.76 -3.47
N ARG A 613 2.65 -14.10 -2.37
CA ARG A 613 1.77 -14.02 -1.18
C ARG A 613 0.94 -12.73 -1.18
N ASN A 614 1.34 -11.72 -1.92
CA ASN A 614 0.61 -10.46 -2.01
C ASN A 614 0.12 -10.18 -3.42
N TRP A 615 -0.93 -9.37 -3.50
CA TRP A 615 -1.26 -8.60 -4.67
C TRP A 615 -0.60 -7.23 -4.59
N GLU A 616 0.08 -6.82 -5.66
CA GLU A 616 0.80 -5.55 -5.74
C GLU A 616 0.61 -4.95 -7.14
N CYS A 617 0.69 -3.63 -7.26
CA CYS A 617 0.77 -2.97 -8.56
C CYS A 617 1.58 -1.67 -8.51
N GLY A 618 2.12 -1.28 -9.65
CA GLY A 618 2.85 -0.04 -9.83
C GLY A 618 3.23 0.18 -11.28
N VAL A 619 3.93 1.28 -11.55
CA VAL A 619 4.28 1.68 -12.91
C VAL A 619 5.78 1.84 -13.04
N LEU A 620 6.34 1.28 -14.11
CA LEU A 620 7.72 1.49 -14.54
C LEU A 620 7.78 2.71 -15.46
N VAL A 621 8.54 3.72 -15.05
CA VAL A 621 8.69 5.01 -15.70
C VAL A 621 10.14 5.22 -16.15
N PRO A 622 10.42 5.18 -17.47
CA PRO A 622 11.76 5.45 -18.00
C PRO A 622 12.10 6.95 -18.04
N VAL A 623 13.39 7.27 -17.85
CA VAL A 623 13.97 8.60 -18.06
C VAL A 623 14.57 8.66 -19.46
N LEU A 624 13.85 9.28 -20.39
CA LEU A 624 14.24 9.34 -21.80
C LEU A 624 14.81 10.71 -22.17
N ASP A 625 16.04 10.74 -22.66
CA ASP A 625 16.61 11.90 -23.35
C ASP A 625 16.22 11.86 -24.82
N ARG A 626 15.58 12.93 -25.30
CA ARG A 626 15.33 13.11 -26.73
C ARG A 626 16.54 13.77 -27.39
N ALA A 627 16.94 13.21 -28.53
CA ALA A 627 18.11 13.59 -29.33
C ALA A 627 18.14 15.07 -29.78
N ASP A 628 17.01 15.80 -29.71
CA ASP A 628 16.95 17.23 -30.06
C ASP A 628 17.55 18.16 -28.99
N SER A 629 18.05 17.60 -27.88
CA SER A 629 18.74 18.32 -26.82
C SER A 629 20.25 18.35 -27.06
N SER A 630 20.70 18.76 -28.26
CA SER A 630 22.11 18.80 -28.62
C SER A 630 22.98 19.71 -27.74
N ASP A 631 22.36 20.54 -26.88
CA ASP A 631 23.05 21.51 -26.02
C ASP A 631 23.03 21.19 -24.52
N LYS A 632 22.57 19.99 -24.11
CA LYS A 632 22.60 19.57 -22.69
C LYS A 632 23.13 18.16 -22.49
N VAL A 633 24.22 17.80 -23.15
CA VAL A 633 25.13 16.82 -22.54
C VAL A 633 25.90 17.55 -21.45
N SER A 634 25.26 17.79 -20.31
CA SER A 634 26.01 18.06 -19.09
C SER A 634 26.85 16.81 -18.84
N ASN A 635 28.16 16.94 -19.07
CA ASN A 635 29.21 15.96 -18.79
C ASN A 635 29.32 15.54 -17.31
N ASN A 636 28.27 15.73 -16.51
CA ASN A 636 28.18 15.24 -15.13
C ASN A 636 27.61 13.81 -15.13
N ILE A 637 28.28 12.88 -15.81
CA ILE A 637 28.12 11.45 -15.53
C ILE A 637 28.96 11.16 -14.28
N SER A 638 28.52 11.66 -13.13
CA SER A 638 29.15 11.43 -11.82
C SER A 638 28.86 10.04 -11.25
N GLY A 639 28.04 9.22 -11.94
CA GLY A 639 27.63 7.88 -11.50
C GLY A 639 28.37 6.71 -12.15
N LYS A 640 29.58 6.90 -12.71
CA LYS A 640 30.37 5.75 -13.20
C LYS A 640 30.83 4.89 -12.01
N GLY A 641 30.18 3.75 -11.81
CA GLY A 641 30.57 2.72 -10.83
C GLY A 641 29.75 2.71 -9.54
N ALA A 642 30.12 1.82 -8.61
CA ALA A 642 29.44 1.59 -7.33
C ALA A 642 29.52 2.76 -6.31
N ASN A 643 30.14 3.88 -6.70
CA ASN A 643 30.39 5.01 -5.80
C ASN A 643 29.12 5.82 -5.54
N GLU A 644 28.93 6.20 -4.29
CA GLU A 644 27.80 6.99 -3.82
C GLU A 644 28.13 8.49 -3.87
N SER A 645 27.25 9.30 -4.45
CA SER A 645 27.44 10.76 -4.57
C SER A 645 26.12 11.51 -4.31
N ALA A 646 26.22 12.81 -4.02
CA ALA A 646 25.05 13.65 -3.71
C ALA A 646 24.10 13.85 -4.90
N ASP A 647 24.61 13.68 -6.11
CA ASP A 647 23.92 13.84 -7.40
C ASP A 647 23.62 12.51 -8.09
N MET A 648 23.85 11.36 -7.44
CA MET A 648 23.72 10.03 -8.07
C MET A 648 22.32 9.73 -8.62
N LEU A 649 21.27 10.37 -8.09
CA LEU A 649 19.88 10.24 -8.55
C LEU A 649 19.37 11.48 -9.31
N ASP A 650 20.22 12.45 -9.65
CA ASP A 650 19.81 13.66 -10.37
C ASP A 650 19.29 13.36 -11.78
N VAL A 651 19.65 12.20 -12.35
CA VAL A 651 19.09 11.70 -13.61
C VAL A 651 17.55 11.60 -13.58
N PHE A 652 16.94 11.35 -12.42
CA PHE A 652 15.48 11.24 -12.30
C PHE A 652 14.78 12.60 -12.17
N LYS A 653 15.53 13.70 -12.04
CA LYS A 653 15.00 15.03 -11.81
C LYS A 653 14.11 15.48 -12.97
N GLY A 654 12.86 15.81 -12.65
CA GLY A 654 11.84 16.20 -13.62
C GLY A 654 10.99 15.04 -14.15
N THR A 655 11.38 13.79 -13.88
CA THR A 655 10.62 12.59 -14.27
C THR A 655 9.99 11.93 -13.04
N VAL A 656 10.80 11.58 -12.04
CA VAL A 656 10.36 10.96 -10.79
C VAL A 656 11.01 11.69 -9.60
N PRO A 657 10.23 12.31 -8.70
CA PRO A 657 10.78 12.93 -7.51
C PRO A 657 11.55 11.93 -6.65
N VAL A 658 12.78 12.27 -6.28
CA VAL A 658 13.60 11.49 -5.35
C VAL A 658 13.25 11.94 -3.92
N PRO A 659 12.54 11.12 -3.12
CA PRO A 659 11.98 11.59 -1.84
C PRO A 659 13.02 11.62 -0.71
N MET A 660 14.10 10.84 -0.81
CA MET A 660 15.11 10.69 0.22
C MET A 660 16.41 11.47 -0.06
N THR A 661 17.13 11.81 1.00
CA THR A 661 18.48 12.38 0.90
C THR A 661 19.46 11.34 0.36
N VAL A 662 20.36 11.75 -0.54
CA VAL A 662 21.43 10.90 -1.07
C VAL A 662 22.79 11.62 -0.96
N PRO A 663 23.90 10.89 -0.72
CA PRO A 663 23.93 9.47 -0.36
C PRO A 663 23.35 9.24 1.05
N GLY A 664 22.68 8.09 1.25
CA GLY A 664 22.16 7.74 2.57
C GLY A 664 23.28 7.27 3.49
N GLN A 665 23.13 7.46 4.80
CA GLN A 665 24.13 6.98 5.76
C GLN A 665 24.10 5.44 5.82
N ARG A 666 25.25 4.78 5.65
CA ARG A 666 25.36 3.33 5.82
C ARG A 666 25.06 2.92 7.26
N TYR A 667 24.33 1.82 7.42
CA TYR A 667 24.15 1.21 8.73
C TYR A 667 25.47 0.64 9.25
N GLY A 668 25.70 0.81 10.55
CA GLY A 668 26.90 0.40 11.25
C GLY A 668 26.63 0.32 12.76
N PRO A 669 27.65 0.06 13.60
CA PRO A 669 27.46 -0.22 15.03
C PRO A 669 26.67 0.83 15.82
N GLY A 670 26.65 2.09 15.38
CA GLY A 670 25.95 3.19 16.04
C GLY A 670 24.60 3.59 15.42
N LEU A 671 24.12 2.89 14.38
CA LEU A 671 22.87 3.21 13.70
C LEU A 671 22.02 1.94 13.60
N LYS A 672 20.88 1.93 14.29
CA LYS A 672 19.96 0.80 14.31
C LYS A 672 18.74 1.08 13.43
N PRO A 673 18.23 0.09 12.67
CA PRO A 673 16.98 0.24 11.96
C PRO A 673 15.85 0.50 12.94
N TRP A 674 14.80 1.17 12.50
CA TRP A 674 13.53 1.12 13.21
C TRP A 674 13.00 -0.32 13.20
N PHE A 675 12.51 -0.79 14.35
CA PHE A 675 11.79 -2.05 14.45
C PHE A 675 10.39 -1.75 14.96
N PHE A 676 9.40 -2.31 14.28
CA PHE A 676 7.98 -2.13 14.59
C PHE A 676 7.53 -3.11 15.67
#